data_AF-A9AUY7-F1
#
_entry.id   AF-A9AUY7-F1
#
_cell.length_a   1.000
_cell.length_b   1.000
_cell.length_c   1.000
_cell.angle_alpha   90.00
_cell.angle_beta   90.00
_cell.angle_gamma   90.00
#
_symmetry.space_group_name_H-M   'P 1'
#
loop_
_entity.id
_entity.type
_entity.pdbx_description
1 polymer ?
#
loop_
_entity_poly.entity_id
_entity_poly.type
_entity_poly.pdbx_seq_one_letter_code
_entity_poly.pdbx_strand_id
1 'polypeptide(L)'
;MVRNRKRRRVLSSFLITLTLLVTFISSVSAISLNATVSLSSGDFASGYFGLTGLTQQDQVIGDVTYGGVQLIPQGALAQWSDASNQLCRTLADMGTVSFKQHLYAIGGSTASSGNVAVVSEVCRATVTDTGGETTEWTELPQTLPVPLTRMSTVVVTNTSDPTKGIMYTFGGQSASTGDIEYTDKIYSNVINADGSLNTWQTQALTTGEKLINTTATAYTTPNGQTYIYLIGGKTRDTSALFSPIYVRRSVRRTLVGPNGVLGPWQSMPDLPITPDMFTPTNGCDENVGLHSMDVANFDAITLTSTYRAFLVVGGTFELGTGHVAVGCTRTVEGSAQAMLGKLDTNGMLTWETQRYILPEPLSSPRVIGVNQKIYVVGGRQGSAGDPTHRIYTSYINIDNFTLPVFGQSNFRVSENALLTSQARSGHGLELIYINFRPVAYMYGGIRVGNTYQQDVLFGFVGTDADIDLTVGGYPSPGVYRSSPLQLRAPAIIEQMLWDATLPNPPINTDIQMQYKLAATRGALETAQWQTVDASPGNDNYSVQGPNVANGTPAVQGQWFQYQALMTTQSPTEVGATPILRNVRIKYKVDGHPSLYVDSATMSTVSTTGITAFTATFKNGIKPGSNDTENVLDADIESQGTFFVDMYLLPPGSADVPPARDPDSGAYPLGMVFTEINRLNLPQDGEFTLDAISDNTIWRRTCPAATVDCPLVVWQALFNKTGTWKVYLVIDSGNYVTEAETPAGQRELDNVYSFNVNSTVVGSTIHMPVVGINFLATPPQP
;
A
#
# COMPACT_ATOMS: atom_id res chain seq x y z
N MET A 1 17.66 -41.67 -52.45
CA MET A 1 16.48 -42.57 -52.40
C MET A 1 16.74 -43.62 -51.33
N VAL A 2 16.17 -43.46 -50.14
CA VAL A 2 14.90 -44.09 -49.71
C VAL A 2 15.06 -45.58 -49.35
N ARG A 3 15.05 -45.81 -48.02
CA ARG A 3 14.40 -46.89 -47.24
C ARG A 3 15.04 -48.27 -47.05
N ASN A 4 15.28 -48.55 -45.75
CA ASN A 4 14.77 -49.67 -44.92
C ASN A 4 15.12 -51.12 -45.35
N ARG A 5 15.49 -52.07 -44.48
CA ARG A 5 15.16 -52.30 -43.06
C ARG A 5 15.97 -53.51 -42.52
N LYS A 6 16.41 -53.40 -41.25
CA LYS A 6 16.32 -54.39 -40.12
C LYS A 6 16.85 -55.83 -40.35
N ARG A 7 17.66 -56.46 -39.50
CA ARG A 7 17.66 -56.66 -38.01
C ARG A 7 18.89 -57.59 -37.76
N ARG A 8 19.66 -57.62 -36.66
CA ARG A 8 19.32 -57.92 -35.26
C ARG A 8 20.65 -58.06 -34.47
N ARG A 9 20.62 -57.72 -33.17
CA ARG A 9 21.67 -57.91 -32.12
C ARG A 9 22.74 -56.82 -32.02
N VAL A 10 22.47 -55.81 -31.20
CA VAL A 10 23.27 -55.33 -30.04
C VAL A 10 22.47 -54.15 -29.46
N LEU A 11 21.58 -54.41 -28.50
CA LEU A 11 20.82 -53.35 -27.80
C LEU A 11 20.22 -53.94 -26.51
N SER A 12 21.11 -54.31 -25.58
CA SER A 12 20.75 -54.61 -24.19
C SER A 12 21.72 -53.99 -23.17
N SER A 13 22.60 -53.08 -23.60
CA SER A 13 23.62 -52.46 -22.72
C SER A 13 23.61 -50.93 -22.74
N PHE A 14 22.57 -50.29 -23.30
CA PHE A 14 22.49 -48.82 -23.39
C PHE A 14 21.21 -48.23 -22.75
N LEU A 15 20.40 -49.06 -22.08
CA LEU A 15 19.13 -48.66 -21.45
C LEU A 15 19.17 -48.72 -19.91
N ILE A 16 20.35 -48.86 -19.32
CA ILE A 16 20.54 -48.85 -17.84
C ILE A 16 21.29 -47.58 -17.39
N THR A 17 21.83 -46.77 -18.31
CA THR A 17 22.65 -45.59 -17.97
C THR A 17 21.91 -44.26 -18.08
N LEU A 18 20.59 -44.26 -18.39
CA LEU A 18 19.81 -43.01 -18.56
C LEU A 18 18.58 -42.91 -17.64
N THR A 19 18.46 -43.79 -16.64
CA THR A 19 17.36 -43.77 -15.65
C THR A 19 17.88 -43.77 -14.22
N LEU A 20 19.05 -43.17 -14.00
CA LEU A 20 19.61 -42.94 -12.66
C LEU A 20 20.31 -41.57 -12.57
N LEU A 21 19.73 -40.57 -13.24
CA LEU A 21 19.83 -39.19 -12.78
C LEU A 21 18.66 -38.95 -11.82
N VAL A 22 18.62 -39.74 -10.74
CA VAL A 22 17.96 -39.29 -9.53
C VAL A 22 18.83 -38.13 -9.08
N THR A 23 18.36 -36.92 -9.31
CA THR A 23 18.75 -35.75 -8.54
C THR A 23 18.69 -36.14 -7.06
N PHE A 24 19.81 -36.58 -6.51
CA PHE A 24 20.08 -36.50 -5.09
C PHE A 24 20.16 -35.01 -4.79
N ILE A 25 18.99 -34.38 -4.66
CA ILE A 25 18.86 -33.21 -3.81
C ILE A 25 19.05 -33.81 -2.42
N SER A 26 20.28 -33.78 -1.92
CA SER A 26 20.51 -33.83 -0.49
C SER A 26 19.64 -32.71 0.08
N SER A 27 18.51 -33.09 0.67
CA SER A 27 17.68 -32.18 1.44
C SER A 27 18.50 -31.78 2.65
N VAL A 28 19.31 -30.74 2.49
CA VAL A 28 19.86 -29.98 3.61
C VAL A 28 18.63 -29.37 4.26
N SER A 29 18.25 -29.92 5.40
CA SER A 29 17.23 -29.33 6.26
C SER A 29 17.78 -27.98 6.66
N ALA A 30 17.28 -26.92 6.04
CA ALA A 30 17.59 -25.57 6.42
C ALA A 30 16.44 -25.04 7.27
N ILE A 31 16.71 -23.98 8.01
CA ILE A 31 15.75 -23.34 8.89
C ILE A 31 14.57 -22.83 8.05
N SER A 32 13.40 -23.45 8.21
CA SER A 32 12.14 -22.92 7.66
C SER A 32 11.69 -21.80 8.60
N LEU A 33 11.76 -20.56 8.12
CA LEU A 33 11.31 -19.39 8.86
C LEU A 33 9.86 -19.10 8.46
N ASN A 34 8.93 -19.34 9.38
CA ASN A 34 7.57 -18.82 9.22
C ASN A 34 7.59 -17.32 9.52
N ALA A 35 7.76 -16.49 8.48
CA ALA A 35 7.62 -15.05 8.63
C ALA A 35 6.32 -14.58 8.00
N THR A 36 5.42 -14.08 8.84
CA THR A 36 4.20 -13.42 8.40
C THR A 36 4.56 -12.06 7.82
N VAL A 37 4.56 -11.93 6.50
CA VAL A 37 4.52 -10.60 5.86
C VAL A 37 3.10 -10.08 6.03
N SER A 38 2.86 -9.35 7.12
CA SER A 38 1.60 -8.64 7.31
C SER A 38 1.59 -7.41 6.43
N LEU A 39 0.59 -7.31 5.56
CA LEU A 39 0.50 -6.31 4.51
C LEU A 39 0.18 -4.93 5.08
N SER A 40 0.94 -3.92 4.68
CA SER A 40 0.59 -2.53 4.91
C SER A 40 0.02 -1.90 3.64
N SER A 41 -0.66 -0.76 3.78
CA SER A 41 -1.22 -0.01 2.65
C SER A 41 -0.20 0.54 1.66
N GLY A 42 1.10 0.58 2.01
CA GLY A 42 2.17 1.19 1.18
C GLY A 42 2.76 0.26 0.12
N ASP A 43 2.33 -1.00 0.08
CA ASP A 43 3.08 -2.06 -0.56
C ASP A 43 2.61 -2.40 -1.99
N PHE A 44 2.08 -1.49 -2.82
CA PHE A 44 1.60 -1.84 -4.19
C PHE A 44 1.73 -0.69 -5.20
N ALA A 45 2.18 -0.99 -6.43
CA ALA A 45 2.64 0.02 -7.41
C ALA A 45 1.75 0.23 -8.65
N SER A 46 0.73 -0.61 -8.90
CA SER A 46 -0.14 -0.49 -10.10
C SER A 46 -1.63 -0.72 -9.84
N GLY A 47 -2.03 -0.50 -8.59
CA GLY A 47 -3.37 -0.73 -8.05
C GLY A 47 -3.19 -0.94 -6.55
N TYR A 48 -3.54 0.06 -5.75
CA TYR A 48 -3.33 -0.03 -4.30
C TYR A 48 -4.28 -1.07 -3.71
N PHE A 49 -3.73 -2.15 -3.16
CA PHE A 49 -4.44 -2.94 -2.17
C PHE A 49 -4.67 -2.06 -0.95
N GLY A 50 -5.84 -2.18 -0.31
CA GLY A 50 -6.06 -1.46 0.90
C GLY A 50 -6.83 -2.23 1.95
N LEU A 51 -6.33 -2.30 3.19
CA LEU A 51 -7.18 -2.45 4.36
C LEU A 51 -8.39 -1.52 4.24
N THR A 52 -9.55 -2.02 3.84
CA THR A 52 -10.79 -1.33 4.13
C THR A 52 -11.08 -1.71 5.57
N GLY A 53 -11.34 -0.72 6.41
CA GLY A 53 -11.86 -0.96 7.76
C GLY A 53 -13.25 -1.61 7.77
N LEU A 54 -13.66 -2.32 6.70
CA LEU A 54 -14.94 -3.00 6.58
C LEU A 54 -14.96 -4.38 7.26
N THR A 55 -13.89 -4.79 7.92
CA THR A 55 -13.99 -5.75 9.03
C THR A 55 -13.34 -5.20 10.28
N GLN A 56 -14.06 -4.30 10.96
CA GLN A 56 -13.87 -4.01 12.38
C GLN A 56 -14.31 -5.21 13.25
N GLN A 57 -13.82 -6.40 12.91
CA GLN A 57 -13.70 -7.52 13.82
C GLN A 57 -12.31 -8.07 13.57
N ASP A 58 -11.38 -7.52 14.34
CA ASP A 58 -10.15 -8.17 14.73
C ASP A 58 -10.50 -9.61 15.11
N GLN A 59 -10.32 -10.57 14.20
CA GLN A 59 -10.35 -11.95 14.60
C GLN A 59 -9.01 -12.20 15.26
N VAL A 60 -9.04 -12.43 16.57
CA VAL A 60 -7.86 -12.87 17.30
C VAL A 60 -7.71 -14.36 17.05
N ILE A 61 -6.70 -14.75 16.26
CA ILE A 61 -6.32 -16.16 16.08
C ILE A 61 -5.00 -16.35 16.81
N GLY A 62 -5.05 -16.98 17.98
CA GLY A 62 -3.88 -17.24 18.82
C GLY A 62 -3.25 -15.96 19.38
N ASP A 63 -4.05 -15.08 20.00
CA ASP A 63 -3.63 -13.81 20.61
C ASP A 63 -3.03 -12.74 19.68
N VAL A 64 -3.03 -12.99 18.36
CA VAL A 64 -2.65 -12.00 17.35
C VAL A 64 -3.90 -11.40 16.69
N THR A 65 -3.98 -10.07 16.68
CA THR A 65 -5.03 -9.28 16.02
C THR A 65 -4.69 -9.09 14.54
N TYR A 66 -5.56 -9.54 13.63
CA TYR A 66 -5.32 -9.46 12.18
C TYR A 66 -6.25 -8.46 11.49
N GLY A 67 -5.69 -7.60 10.63
CA GLY A 67 -6.43 -6.75 9.71
C GLY A 67 -6.58 -7.40 8.33
N GLY A 68 -7.77 -7.30 7.72
CA GLY A 68 -8.02 -7.74 6.35
C GLY A 68 -7.76 -6.64 5.32
N VAL A 69 -7.23 -7.00 4.15
CA VAL A 69 -7.08 -6.13 2.97
C VAL A 69 -8.32 -6.30 2.09
N GLN A 70 -8.95 -5.23 1.63
CA GLN A 70 -9.92 -5.29 0.56
C GLN A 70 -9.32 -4.65 -0.68
N LEU A 71 -9.58 -5.26 -1.81
CA LEU A 71 -9.24 -4.66 -3.08
C LEU A 71 -10.22 -3.53 -3.30
N ILE A 72 -9.72 -2.31 -3.11
CA ILE A 72 -10.45 -1.12 -3.49
C ILE A 72 -10.11 -0.91 -4.95
N PRO A 73 -11.10 -0.70 -5.82
CA PRO A 73 -10.87 -0.12 -7.13
C PRO A 73 -10.50 1.34 -6.92
N GLN A 74 -9.26 1.57 -6.53
CA GLN A 74 -8.66 2.83 -6.91
C GLN A 74 -8.40 2.70 -8.39
N GLY A 75 -9.29 3.32 -9.16
CA GLY A 75 -8.86 3.85 -10.44
C GLY A 75 -7.83 4.93 -10.14
N ALA A 76 -6.59 4.57 -9.81
CA ALA A 76 -5.59 5.56 -9.48
C ALA A 76 -5.50 6.55 -10.66
N LEU A 77 -5.28 7.83 -10.35
CA LEU A 77 -4.56 8.69 -11.29
C LEU A 77 -3.15 8.12 -11.35
N ALA A 78 -3.01 6.98 -12.05
CA ALA A 78 -1.91 6.06 -11.81
C ALA A 78 -0.57 6.69 -12.18
N GLN A 79 -0.60 7.62 -13.14
CA GLN A 79 0.54 8.40 -13.59
C GLN A 79 0.02 9.74 -14.12
N TRP A 80 0.54 10.84 -13.57
CA TRP A 80 0.41 12.15 -14.20
C TRP A 80 1.49 12.28 -15.26
N SER A 81 1.10 12.74 -16.44
CA SER A 81 2.00 13.09 -17.53
C SER A 81 2.08 14.60 -17.64
N ASP A 82 3.27 15.14 -17.90
CA ASP A 82 3.43 16.51 -18.32
C ASP A 82 2.81 16.67 -19.71
N ALA A 83 1.89 17.63 -19.88
CA ALA A 83 1.40 18.00 -21.19
C ALA A 83 2.50 18.71 -21.98
N SER A 84 2.52 18.48 -23.29
CA SER A 84 3.44 19.16 -24.21
C SER A 84 3.26 20.68 -24.24
N ASN A 85 2.03 21.14 -24.01
CA ASN A 85 1.65 22.55 -24.07
C ASN A 85 1.41 23.12 -22.67
N GLN A 86 1.98 24.30 -22.44
CA GLN A 86 1.88 25.03 -21.18
C GLN A 86 0.78 26.08 -21.24
N LEU A 87 0.26 26.45 -20.08
CA LEU A 87 -0.64 27.58 -19.90
C LEU A 87 -0.02 28.85 -20.50
N CYS A 88 -0.85 29.72 -21.04
CA CYS A 88 -0.48 31.00 -21.65
C CYS A 88 0.48 31.87 -20.79
N ARG A 89 0.45 31.68 -19.46
CA ARG A 89 1.30 32.36 -18.49
C ARG A 89 1.27 31.62 -17.15
N THR A 90 2.17 31.98 -16.24
CA THR A 90 2.16 31.45 -14.88
C THR A 90 0.96 31.99 -14.08
N LEU A 91 0.08 31.11 -13.59
CA LEU A 91 -1.14 31.49 -12.90
C LEU A 91 -1.41 30.62 -11.67
N ALA A 92 -2.04 31.21 -10.66
CA ALA A 92 -2.64 30.51 -9.53
C ALA A 92 -3.87 31.25 -9.02
N ASP A 93 -4.63 30.63 -8.13
CA ASP A 93 -5.86 31.20 -7.55
C ASP A 93 -6.85 31.67 -8.64
N MET A 94 -6.81 31.02 -9.80
CA MET A 94 -7.64 31.33 -10.97
C MET A 94 -9.00 30.61 -10.91
N GLY A 95 -9.96 31.12 -11.67
CA GLY A 95 -11.14 30.35 -12.03
C GLY A 95 -10.76 29.30 -13.06
N THR A 96 -11.23 28.07 -12.90
CA THR A 96 -11.05 27.01 -13.89
C THR A 96 -12.37 26.36 -14.21
N VAL A 97 -12.56 26.02 -15.48
CA VAL A 97 -13.69 25.21 -15.95
C VAL A 97 -13.30 24.43 -17.20
N SER A 98 -14.03 23.35 -17.43
CA SER A 98 -14.01 22.59 -18.67
C SER A 98 -15.41 22.55 -19.29
N PHE A 99 -15.50 22.70 -20.60
CA PHE A 99 -16.76 22.48 -21.33
C PHE A 99 -16.47 21.69 -22.60
N LYS A 100 -17.08 20.50 -22.69
CA LYS A 100 -16.78 19.51 -23.74
C LYS A 100 -15.28 19.20 -23.76
N GLN A 101 -14.59 19.48 -24.86
CA GLN A 101 -13.15 19.26 -25.01
C GLN A 101 -12.31 20.52 -24.75
N HIS A 102 -12.90 21.60 -24.24
CA HIS A 102 -12.17 22.86 -23.99
C HIS A 102 -11.90 23.06 -22.51
N LEU A 103 -10.65 23.43 -22.20
CA LEU A 103 -10.20 23.82 -20.86
C LEU A 103 -10.04 25.34 -20.81
N TYR A 104 -10.42 25.97 -19.70
CA TYR A 104 -10.32 27.41 -19.49
C TYR A 104 -9.66 27.75 -18.15
N ALA A 105 -8.71 28.68 -18.19
CA ALA A 105 -8.17 29.38 -17.03
C ALA A 105 -8.60 30.85 -17.10
N ILE A 106 -9.19 31.37 -16.03
CA ILE A 106 -9.87 32.67 -16.02
C ILE A 106 -9.30 33.51 -14.88
N GLY A 107 -8.69 34.65 -15.25
CA GLY A 107 -8.02 35.54 -14.32
C GLY A 107 -6.99 34.83 -13.45
N GLY A 108 -6.94 35.18 -12.17
CA GLY A 108 -6.03 34.65 -11.17
C GLY A 108 -4.94 35.64 -10.77
N SER A 109 -3.94 35.12 -10.07
CA SER A 109 -2.73 35.82 -9.70
C SER A 109 -1.55 35.31 -10.53
N THR A 110 -0.72 36.23 -10.97
CA THR A 110 0.55 35.95 -11.65
C THR A 110 1.68 36.63 -10.90
N ALA A 111 2.89 36.06 -10.95
CA ALA A 111 4.06 36.71 -10.38
C ALA A 111 5.16 36.84 -11.44
N SER A 112 5.56 38.08 -11.71
CA SER A 112 6.78 38.36 -12.49
C SER A 112 7.72 39.17 -11.60
N SER A 113 9.00 38.77 -11.52
CA SER A 113 10.03 39.46 -10.71
C SER A 113 9.69 39.67 -9.22
N GLY A 114 8.88 38.78 -8.63
CA GLY A 114 8.50 38.84 -7.21
C GLY A 114 7.28 39.70 -6.88
N ASN A 115 6.72 40.43 -7.85
CA ASN A 115 5.48 41.18 -7.68
C ASN A 115 4.28 40.34 -8.11
N VAL A 116 3.31 40.15 -7.21
CA VAL A 116 2.05 39.47 -7.50
C VAL A 116 1.08 40.47 -8.12
N ALA A 117 0.61 40.18 -9.33
CA ALA A 117 -0.38 40.93 -10.06
C ALA A 117 -1.66 40.10 -10.26
N VAL A 118 -2.81 40.77 -10.23
CA VAL A 118 -4.11 40.15 -10.55
C VAL A 118 -4.43 40.42 -12.01
N VAL A 119 -4.91 39.41 -12.72
CA VAL A 119 -5.09 39.44 -14.18
C VAL A 119 -6.56 39.21 -14.56
N SER A 120 -6.99 39.68 -15.74
CA SER A 120 -8.36 39.53 -16.26
C SER A 120 -8.42 38.56 -17.46
N GLU A 121 -7.27 38.16 -17.96
CA GLU A 121 -7.11 37.34 -19.15
C GLU A 121 -7.76 35.96 -19.00
N VAL A 122 -8.23 35.42 -20.12
CA VAL A 122 -8.80 34.08 -20.19
C VAL A 122 -7.97 33.26 -21.16
N CYS A 123 -7.46 32.13 -20.70
CA CYS A 123 -6.67 31.23 -21.51
C CYS A 123 -7.43 29.95 -21.79
N ARG A 124 -7.29 29.43 -23.01
CA ARG A 124 -8.00 28.25 -23.46
C ARG A 124 -7.07 27.31 -24.21
N ALA A 125 -7.22 26.01 -23.98
CA ALA A 125 -6.75 24.96 -24.86
C ALA A 125 -7.89 23.99 -25.20
N THR A 126 -7.72 23.25 -26.29
CA THR A 126 -8.60 22.15 -26.68
C THR A 126 -7.87 20.84 -26.41
N VAL A 127 -8.55 19.88 -25.78
CA VAL A 127 -8.07 18.51 -25.62
C VAL A 127 -8.15 17.80 -26.96
N THR A 128 -7.09 17.09 -27.31
CA THR A 128 -7.03 16.28 -28.52
C THR A 128 -7.50 14.85 -28.23
N ASP A 129 -8.24 14.24 -29.17
CA ASP A 129 -8.91 12.95 -28.98
C ASP A 129 -7.94 11.75 -28.77
N THR A 130 -6.64 11.96 -28.94
CA THR A 130 -5.58 10.96 -28.80
C THR A 130 -4.69 11.25 -27.60
N GLY A 131 -4.81 10.44 -26.54
CA GLY A 131 -3.82 10.39 -25.46
C GLY A 131 -3.99 11.42 -24.34
N GLY A 132 -4.91 12.40 -24.45
CA GLY A 132 -5.11 13.41 -23.42
C GLY A 132 -4.22 14.65 -23.55
N GLU A 133 -3.51 14.80 -24.66
CA GLU A 133 -2.76 16.03 -24.94
C GLU A 133 -3.68 17.21 -25.26
N THR A 134 -3.16 18.42 -25.05
CA THR A 134 -3.87 19.67 -25.37
C THR A 134 -3.25 20.35 -26.58
N THR A 135 -4.01 21.19 -27.29
CA THR A 135 -3.44 22.19 -28.20
C THR A 135 -2.64 23.24 -27.43
N GLU A 136 -1.91 24.10 -28.13
CA GLU A 136 -1.33 25.30 -27.50
C GLU A 136 -2.40 26.09 -26.74
N TRP A 137 -2.05 26.59 -25.55
CA TRP A 137 -2.92 27.45 -24.77
C TRP A 137 -2.84 28.86 -25.31
N THR A 138 -3.98 29.39 -25.73
CA THR A 138 -4.09 30.73 -26.32
C THR A 138 -4.87 31.65 -25.40
N GLU A 139 -4.40 32.89 -25.24
CA GLU A 139 -5.21 33.96 -24.66
C GLU A 139 -6.40 34.28 -25.59
N LEU A 140 -7.59 34.36 -25.03
CA LEU A 140 -8.79 34.72 -25.76
C LEU A 140 -8.98 36.25 -25.74
N PRO A 141 -9.53 36.85 -26.81
CA PRO A 141 -9.76 38.29 -26.88
C PRO A 141 -10.82 38.78 -25.88
N GLN A 142 -11.65 37.87 -25.33
CA GLN A 142 -12.69 38.20 -24.37
C GLN A 142 -12.18 37.98 -22.93
N THR A 143 -11.64 39.03 -22.34
CA THR A 143 -11.15 39.03 -20.95
C THR A 143 -12.27 39.34 -19.96
N LEU A 144 -12.09 38.97 -18.68
CA LEU A 144 -12.96 39.43 -17.59
C LEU A 144 -13.07 40.96 -17.59
N PRO A 145 -14.24 41.53 -17.22
CA PRO A 145 -14.42 42.98 -17.15
C PRO A 145 -13.49 43.68 -16.15
N VAL A 146 -13.05 42.96 -15.12
CA VAL A 146 -12.08 43.43 -14.12
C VAL A 146 -11.09 42.32 -13.79
N PRO A 147 -9.82 42.62 -13.46
CA PRO A 147 -8.88 41.62 -12.97
C PRO A 147 -9.35 41.03 -11.63
N LEU A 148 -9.42 39.70 -11.55
CA LEU A 148 -9.87 38.97 -10.37
C LEU A 148 -8.95 37.80 -10.05
N THR A 149 -8.78 37.51 -8.76
CA THR A 149 -8.16 36.28 -8.23
C THR A 149 -9.04 35.69 -7.13
N ARG A 150 -8.82 34.43 -6.75
CA ARG A 150 -9.53 33.76 -5.64
C ARG A 150 -11.05 33.75 -5.81
N MET A 151 -11.46 33.67 -7.06
CA MET A 151 -12.85 33.55 -7.49
C MET A 151 -13.25 32.09 -7.58
N SER A 152 -14.55 31.83 -7.60
CA SER A 152 -15.07 30.53 -8.03
C SER A 152 -15.58 30.63 -9.46
N THR A 153 -15.40 29.59 -10.26
CA THR A 153 -16.01 29.50 -11.59
C THR A 153 -16.70 28.15 -11.77
N VAL A 154 -17.85 28.15 -12.43
CA VAL A 154 -18.57 26.95 -12.81
C VAL A 154 -19.10 27.11 -14.24
N VAL A 155 -19.23 26.01 -14.96
CA VAL A 155 -19.91 26.00 -16.26
C VAL A 155 -21.16 25.13 -16.18
N VAL A 156 -22.18 25.53 -16.92
CA VAL A 156 -23.39 24.75 -17.13
C VAL A 156 -23.71 24.66 -18.62
N THR A 157 -24.40 23.60 -19.03
CA THR A 157 -24.94 23.53 -20.39
C THR A 157 -26.05 24.56 -20.56
N ASN A 158 -26.03 25.28 -21.68
CA ASN A 158 -27.08 26.24 -21.98
C ASN A 158 -28.40 25.50 -22.26
N THR A 159 -29.44 25.81 -21.48
CA THR A 159 -30.75 25.16 -21.56
C THR A 159 -31.47 25.40 -22.89
N SER A 160 -31.14 26.48 -23.61
CA SER A 160 -31.73 26.84 -24.90
C SER A 160 -30.93 26.32 -26.10
N ASP A 161 -29.65 26.00 -25.90
CA ASP A 161 -28.75 25.47 -26.92
C ASP A 161 -27.70 24.55 -26.28
N PRO A 162 -27.91 23.22 -26.23
CA PRO A 162 -27.02 22.30 -25.54
C PRO A 162 -25.63 22.19 -26.21
N THR A 163 -25.44 22.79 -27.39
CA THR A 163 -24.13 22.88 -28.01
C THR A 163 -23.23 23.92 -27.34
N LYS A 164 -23.81 24.81 -26.54
CA LYS A 164 -23.14 25.92 -25.86
C LYS A 164 -23.10 25.73 -24.35
N GLY A 165 -22.07 26.29 -23.74
CA GLY A 165 -21.92 26.38 -22.29
C GLY A 165 -22.23 27.80 -21.82
N ILE A 166 -22.54 27.95 -20.53
CA ILE A 166 -22.55 29.25 -19.85
C ILE A 166 -21.61 29.14 -18.66
N MET A 167 -20.55 29.94 -18.71
CA MET A 167 -19.58 30.09 -17.65
C MET A 167 -20.05 31.17 -16.70
N TYR A 168 -19.95 30.92 -15.39
CA TYR A 168 -20.21 31.90 -14.34
C TYR A 168 -19.01 31.99 -13.41
N THR A 169 -18.61 33.21 -13.10
CA THR A 169 -17.56 33.55 -12.14
C THR A 169 -18.17 34.31 -10.98
N PHE A 170 -17.91 33.85 -9.76
CA PHE A 170 -18.44 34.38 -8.51
C PHE A 170 -17.35 34.89 -7.60
N GLY A 171 -17.55 36.08 -7.06
CA GLY A 171 -16.63 36.66 -6.08
C GLY A 171 -15.22 36.85 -6.65
N GLY A 172 -14.27 36.91 -5.73
CA GLY A 172 -12.87 37.17 -6.02
C GLY A 172 -12.43 38.54 -5.52
N GLN A 173 -11.13 38.73 -5.58
CA GLN A 173 -10.44 39.93 -5.17
C GLN A 173 -9.85 40.62 -6.38
N SER A 174 -10.08 41.93 -6.48
CA SER A 174 -9.33 42.80 -7.39
C SER A 174 -8.23 43.53 -6.60
N ALA A 175 -7.11 43.81 -7.27
CA ALA A 175 -6.01 44.60 -6.72
C ALA A 175 -5.81 45.83 -7.61
N SER A 176 -6.78 46.74 -7.61
CA SER A 176 -6.75 47.92 -8.49
C SER A 176 -6.02 49.12 -7.87
N THR A 177 -5.87 49.21 -6.55
CA THR A 177 -5.44 50.48 -5.89
C THR A 177 -4.69 50.35 -4.55
N GLY A 178 -4.13 49.18 -4.21
CA GLY A 178 -3.45 48.96 -2.92
C GLY A 178 -4.38 48.53 -1.77
N ASP A 179 -5.70 48.66 -1.97
CA ASP A 179 -6.71 48.07 -1.10
C ASP A 179 -7.24 46.74 -1.65
N ILE A 180 -7.54 45.82 -0.74
CA ILE A 180 -8.16 44.52 -1.04
C ILE A 180 -9.67 44.75 -1.25
N GLU A 181 -10.12 44.77 -2.50
CA GLU A 181 -11.54 44.86 -2.85
C GLU A 181 -12.11 43.50 -3.28
N TYR A 182 -13.06 43.00 -2.49
CA TYR A 182 -13.87 41.84 -2.85
C TYR A 182 -14.99 42.27 -3.81
N THR A 183 -15.42 41.38 -4.71
CA THR A 183 -16.51 41.67 -5.64
C THR A 183 -17.84 41.06 -5.20
N ASP A 184 -18.92 41.79 -5.45
CA ASP A 184 -20.33 41.43 -5.31
C ASP A 184 -21.00 41.23 -6.68
N LYS A 185 -20.19 40.99 -7.72
CA LYS A 185 -20.67 40.80 -9.09
C LYS A 185 -20.52 39.35 -9.50
N ILE A 186 -21.43 38.94 -10.38
CA ILE A 186 -21.39 37.68 -11.12
C ILE A 186 -21.03 38.04 -12.55
N TYR A 187 -19.93 37.49 -13.04
CA TYR A 187 -19.56 37.61 -14.44
C TYR A 187 -19.98 36.33 -15.15
N SER A 188 -20.64 36.47 -16.29
CA SER A 188 -21.08 35.30 -17.08
C SER A 188 -20.73 35.46 -18.54
N ASN A 189 -20.42 34.34 -19.20
CA ASN A 189 -20.07 34.32 -20.61
C ASN A 189 -20.61 33.06 -21.27
N VAL A 190 -21.05 33.17 -22.52
CA VAL A 190 -21.48 32.02 -23.31
C VAL A 190 -20.26 31.43 -24.02
N ILE A 191 -20.05 30.13 -23.82
CA ILE A 191 -19.06 29.34 -24.52
C ILE A 191 -19.72 28.78 -25.79
N ASN A 192 -19.22 29.16 -26.96
CA ASN A 192 -19.70 28.65 -28.23
C ASN A 192 -19.23 27.21 -28.46
N ALA A 193 -19.81 26.54 -29.47
CA ALA A 193 -19.50 25.14 -29.77
C ALA A 193 -18.03 24.90 -30.18
N ASP A 194 -17.34 25.94 -30.68
CA ASP A 194 -15.91 25.95 -31.05
C ASP A 194 -14.99 26.35 -29.88
N GLY A 195 -15.57 26.53 -28.68
CA GLY A 195 -14.87 26.97 -27.49
C GLY A 195 -14.50 28.46 -27.46
N SER A 196 -14.94 29.27 -28.44
CA SER A 196 -14.82 30.72 -28.36
C SER A 196 -15.78 31.30 -27.30
N LEU A 197 -15.46 32.50 -26.82
CA LEU A 197 -16.29 33.22 -25.83
C LEU A 197 -17.01 34.39 -26.49
N ASN A 198 -18.22 34.68 -26.00
CA ASN A 198 -18.96 35.89 -26.32
C ASN A 198 -18.52 37.06 -25.42
N THR A 199 -19.27 38.17 -25.42
CA THR A 199 -19.03 39.28 -24.51
C THR A 199 -19.51 38.95 -23.10
N TRP A 200 -18.67 39.23 -22.10
CA TRP A 200 -19.01 39.06 -20.69
C TRP A 200 -20.22 39.90 -20.28
N GLN A 201 -21.17 39.26 -19.62
CA GLN A 201 -22.32 39.88 -18.98
C GLN A 201 -22.05 40.03 -17.49
N THR A 202 -22.53 41.12 -16.90
CA THR A 202 -22.40 41.37 -15.46
C THR A 202 -23.78 41.35 -14.82
N GLN A 203 -23.94 40.56 -13.76
CA GLN A 203 -25.14 40.51 -12.93
C GLN A 203 -24.75 40.85 -11.49
N ALA A 204 -25.65 41.47 -10.74
CA ALA A 204 -25.43 41.69 -9.31
C ALA A 204 -25.55 40.37 -8.56
N LEU A 205 -24.64 40.11 -7.62
CA LEU A 205 -24.85 39.08 -6.63
C LEU A 205 -25.90 39.61 -5.65
N THR A 206 -27.14 39.16 -5.81
CA THR A 206 -28.32 39.63 -5.05
C THR A 206 -28.28 39.28 -3.56
N THR A 207 -27.18 38.69 -3.08
CA THR A 207 -26.95 38.43 -1.67
C THR A 207 -26.53 39.65 -0.87
N GLY A 208 -26.15 40.76 -1.52
CA GLY A 208 -25.75 42.01 -0.87
C GLY A 208 -24.35 41.99 -0.25
N GLU A 209 -23.51 41.00 -0.59
CA GLU A 209 -22.26 40.70 0.10
C GLU A 209 -21.12 40.58 -0.91
N LYS A 210 -19.93 41.07 -0.57
CA LYS A 210 -18.72 40.90 -1.41
C LYS A 210 -18.01 39.61 -1.02
N LEU A 211 -17.71 38.73 -1.99
CA LEU A 211 -17.21 37.37 -1.74
C LEU A 211 -15.76 37.14 -2.22
N ILE A 212 -15.03 36.26 -1.53
CA ILE A 212 -13.73 35.71 -1.96
C ILE A 212 -13.55 34.28 -1.40
N ASN A 213 -12.73 33.43 -2.04
CA ASN A 213 -12.41 32.06 -1.58
C ASN A 213 -13.67 31.19 -1.37
N THR A 214 -14.76 31.53 -2.06
CA THR A 214 -15.96 30.70 -2.14
C THR A 214 -15.71 29.60 -3.16
N THR A 215 -16.47 28.52 -3.04
CA THR A 215 -16.47 27.43 -4.03
C THR A 215 -17.85 27.32 -4.64
N ALA A 216 -17.91 26.97 -5.92
CA ALA A 216 -19.16 26.81 -6.64
C ALA A 216 -19.14 25.50 -7.41
N THR A 217 -20.31 24.88 -7.53
CA THR A 217 -20.50 23.67 -8.30
C THR A 217 -21.91 23.67 -8.88
N ALA A 218 -22.16 22.89 -9.94
CA ALA A 218 -23.47 22.85 -10.59
C ALA A 218 -23.98 21.43 -10.72
N TYR A 219 -25.31 21.28 -10.63
CA TYR A 219 -26.00 20.01 -10.81
C TYR A 219 -27.22 20.21 -11.70
N THR A 220 -27.34 19.37 -12.73
CA THR A 220 -28.54 19.27 -13.54
C THR A 220 -29.36 18.09 -13.04
N THR A 221 -30.55 18.37 -12.51
CA THR A 221 -31.47 17.35 -12.00
C THR A 221 -32.03 16.49 -13.13
N PRO A 222 -32.58 15.30 -12.83
CA PRO A 222 -33.20 14.42 -13.83
C PRO A 222 -34.37 15.06 -14.60
N ASN A 223 -35.02 16.08 -14.04
CA ASN A 223 -36.08 16.84 -14.71
C ASN A 223 -35.55 17.99 -15.61
N GLY A 224 -34.23 18.09 -15.81
CA GLY A 224 -33.58 19.06 -16.69
C GLY A 224 -33.36 20.45 -16.08
N GLN A 225 -33.64 20.65 -14.79
CA GLN A 225 -33.33 21.91 -14.11
C GLN A 225 -31.86 21.95 -13.70
N THR A 226 -31.17 23.05 -13.96
CA THR A 226 -29.79 23.23 -13.52
C THR A 226 -29.70 24.18 -12.35
N TYR A 227 -29.07 23.74 -11.26
CA TYR A 227 -28.80 24.55 -10.08
C TYR A 227 -27.30 24.81 -9.94
N ILE A 228 -26.94 26.03 -9.56
CA ILE A 228 -25.59 26.38 -9.12
C ILE A 228 -25.61 26.51 -7.60
N TYR A 229 -24.64 25.89 -6.94
CA TYR A 229 -24.43 25.94 -5.50
C TYR A 229 -23.22 26.81 -5.23
N LEU A 230 -23.31 27.64 -4.20
CA LEU A 230 -22.25 28.52 -3.71
C LEU A 230 -22.01 28.20 -2.23
N ILE A 231 -20.78 27.88 -1.88
CA ILE A 231 -20.43 27.23 -0.61
C ILE A 231 -19.31 28.04 0.06
N GLY A 232 -19.53 28.40 1.34
CA GLY A 232 -18.54 29.01 2.22
C GLY A 232 -17.84 30.26 1.66
N GLY A 233 -16.56 30.42 2.01
CA GLY A 233 -15.74 31.57 1.62
C GLY A 233 -15.71 32.69 2.66
N LYS A 234 -15.07 33.81 2.30
CA LYS A 234 -14.99 35.01 3.15
C LYS A 234 -15.77 36.16 2.55
N THR A 235 -16.34 36.99 3.41
CA THR A 235 -17.18 38.10 2.99
C THR A 235 -16.97 39.36 3.78
N ARG A 236 -17.17 40.49 3.12
CA ARG A 236 -17.14 41.82 3.73
C ARG A 236 -18.49 42.48 3.50
N ASP A 237 -19.07 43.05 4.55
CA ASP A 237 -20.30 43.85 4.44
C ASP A 237 -20.00 45.12 3.63
N THR A 238 -20.93 45.47 2.72
CA THR A 238 -20.79 46.57 1.76
C THR A 238 -20.94 47.95 2.40
N SER A 239 -21.39 48.02 3.66
CA SER A 239 -21.77 49.26 4.35
C SER A 239 -20.61 50.15 4.84
N ALA A 240 -19.38 49.65 4.94
CA ALA A 240 -18.22 50.44 5.39
C ALA A 240 -16.86 49.97 4.80
N LEU A 241 -15.94 50.92 4.56
CA LEU A 241 -14.57 50.64 4.09
C LEU A 241 -13.75 49.78 5.09
N PHE A 242 -14.11 49.81 6.37
CA PHE A 242 -13.51 49.00 7.44
C PHE A 242 -14.43 47.87 7.93
N SER A 243 -15.39 47.45 7.11
CA SER A 243 -16.30 46.38 7.48
C SER A 243 -15.53 45.11 7.87
N PRO A 244 -15.91 44.46 8.98
CA PRO A 244 -15.30 43.20 9.37
C PRO A 244 -15.44 42.14 8.28
N ILE A 245 -14.47 41.22 8.28
CA ILE A 245 -14.50 40.03 7.43
C ILE A 245 -15.21 38.94 8.20
N TYR A 246 -16.20 38.31 7.57
CA TYR A 246 -16.90 37.13 8.06
C TYR A 246 -16.49 35.92 7.23
N VAL A 247 -16.38 34.76 7.86
CA VAL A 247 -16.14 33.50 7.15
C VAL A 247 -17.40 32.66 7.22
N ARG A 248 -17.75 32.01 6.12
CA ARG A 248 -19.06 31.40 5.95
C ARG A 248 -19.03 29.91 6.15
N ARG A 249 -20.10 29.43 6.77
CA ARG A 249 -20.54 28.03 6.69
C ARG A 249 -21.72 27.83 5.74
N SER A 250 -22.25 28.92 5.17
CA SER A 250 -23.51 28.87 4.42
C SER A 250 -23.37 28.21 3.06
N VAL A 251 -24.44 27.52 2.70
CA VAL A 251 -24.65 26.93 1.38
C VAL A 251 -25.87 27.59 0.76
N ARG A 252 -25.72 28.09 -0.46
CA ARG A 252 -26.83 28.69 -1.21
C ARG A 252 -26.92 28.06 -2.57
N ARG A 253 -28.12 27.97 -3.13
CA ARG A 253 -28.33 27.56 -4.52
C ARG A 253 -29.14 28.57 -5.29
N THR A 254 -28.97 28.59 -6.61
CA THR A 254 -29.83 29.34 -7.52
C THR A 254 -30.16 28.49 -8.75
N LEU A 255 -31.38 28.66 -9.28
CA LEU A 255 -31.81 28.03 -10.52
C LEU A 255 -31.23 28.81 -11.71
N VAL A 256 -30.64 28.09 -12.67
CA VAL A 256 -30.23 28.66 -13.96
C VAL A 256 -31.48 28.78 -14.84
N GLY A 257 -31.92 30.02 -15.04
CA GLY A 257 -33.07 30.34 -15.88
C GLY A 257 -32.74 30.31 -17.38
N PRO A 258 -33.74 30.62 -18.22
CA PRO A 258 -33.55 30.78 -19.67
C PRO A 258 -32.43 31.77 -19.99
N ASN A 259 -31.65 31.48 -21.04
CA ASN A 259 -30.49 32.28 -21.46
C ASN A 259 -29.40 32.48 -20.39
N GLY A 260 -29.41 31.69 -19.31
CA GLY A 260 -28.42 31.77 -18.25
C GLY A 260 -28.63 32.91 -17.24
N VAL A 261 -29.82 33.49 -17.17
CA VAL A 261 -30.15 34.42 -16.08
C VAL A 261 -30.31 33.63 -14.78
N LEU A 262 -29.61 34.01 -13.71
CA LEU A 262 -29.72 33.31 -12.43
C LEU A 262 -30.99 33.76 -11.68
N GLY A 263 -31.69 32.80 -11.11
CA GLY A 263 -32.84 33.04 -10.24
C GLY A 263 -32.45 33.60 -8.86
N PRO A 264 -33.43 33.77 -7.97
CA PRO A 264 -33.15 34.16 -6.59
C PRO A 264 -32.34 33.08 -5.87
N TRP A 265 -31.41 33.51 -5.00
CA TRP A 265 -30.65 32.61 -4.16
C TRP A 265 -31.51 32.05 -3.03
N GLN A 266 -31.46 30.73 -2.86
CA GLN A 266 -32.14 29.98 -1.82
C GLN A 266 -31.11 29.45 -0.83
N SER A 267 -31.38 29.61 0.47
CA SER A 267 -30.56 28.98 1.51
C SER A 267 -30.74 27.46 1.50
N MET A 268 -29.64 26.76 1.73
CA MET A 268 -29.58 25.32 1.94
C MET A 268 -29.09 25.06 3.37
N PRO A 269 -29.16 23.80 3.87
CA PRO A 269 -28.50 23.45 5.11
C PRO A 269 -27.02 23.86 5.08
N ASP A 270 -26.60 24.62 6.09
CA ASP A 270 -25.22 25.04 6.26
C ASP A 270 -24.27 23.83 6.34
N LEU A 271 -22.98 24.06 6.07
CA LEU A 271 -21.95 23.07 6.31
C LEU A 271 -22.05 22.53 7.74
N PRO A 272 -22.01 21.20 7.96
CA PRO A 272 -22.17 20.58 9.27
C PRO A 272 -20.90 20.73 10.13
N ILE A 273 -20.48 21.99 10.35
CA ILE A 273 -19.32 22.37 11.15
C ILE A 273 -19.68 22.29 12.63
N THR A 274 -18.99 21.44 13.37
CA THR A 274 -19.16 21.26 14.82
C THR A 274 -17.93 21.74 15.59
N PRO A 275 -18.08 22.17 16.87
CA PRO A 275 -16.97 22.72 17.66
C PRO A 275 -15.77 21.79 17.85
N ASP A 276 -15.92 20.48 17.74
CA ASP A 276 -14.84 19.48 17.83
C ASP A 276 -14.01 19.34 16.54
N MET A 277 -14.36 20.09 15.49
CA MET A 277 -13.62 20.13 14.23
C MET A 277 -12.47 21.13 14.25
N PHE A 278 -12.47 22.07 15.20
CA PHE A 278 -11.49 23.14 15.28
C PHE A 278 -11.15 23.57 16.70
N THR A 279 -10.12 24.40 16.85
CA THR A 279 -9.72 24.95 18.15
C THR A 279 -10.83 25.87 18.71
N PRO A 280 -11.40 25.58 19.90
CA PRO A 280 -12.53 26.34 20.45
C PRO A 280 -12.28 27.85 20.55
N THR A 281 -13.30 28.64 20.24
CA THR A 281 -13.23 30.10 20.08
C THR A 281 -13.81 30.89 21.25
N ASN A 282 -13.73 30.35 22.48
CA ASN A 282 -14.33 30.95 23.68
C ASN A 282 -15.85 31.23 23.53
N GLY A 283 -16.60 30.27 22.99
CA GLY A 283 -18.05 30.36 22.87
C GLY A 283 -18.56 31.05 21.60
N CYS A 284 -17.71 31.21 20.58
CA CYS A 284 -18.09 31.77 19.28
C CYS A 284 -18.07 30.69 18.17
N ASP A 285 -18.18 29.43 18.56
CA ASP A 285 -17.97 28.27 17.69
C ASP A 285 -19.06 28.20 16.60
N GLU A 286 -20.26 28.74 16.85
CA GLU A 286 -21.30 28.87 15.82
C GLU A 286 -21.00 29.91 14.72
N ASN A 287 -19.91 30.68 14.86
CA ASN A 287 -19.51 31.70 13.88
C ASN A 287 -18.27 31.31 13.05
N VAL A 288 -17.64 30.17 13.34
CA VAL A 288 -16.53 29.66 12.52
C VAL A 288 -17.03 29.25 11.14
N GLY A 289 -16.35 29.70 10.09
CA GLY A 289 -16.66 29.33 8.72
C GLY A 289 -15.54 28.51 8.10
N LEU A 290 -15.74 28.14 6.83
CA LEU A 290 -14.78 27.40 6.03
C LEU A 290 -14.55 28.14 4.70
N HIS A 291 -13.29 28.35 4.34
CA HIS A 291 -12.91 28.95 3.06
C HIS A 291 -11.74 28.19 2.44
N SER A 292 -11.44 28.47 1.16
CA SER A 292 -10.33 27.81 0.44
C SER A 292 -10.44 26.28 0.45
N MET A 293 -11.66 25.76 0.51
CA MET A 293 -12.00 24.35 0.34
C MET A 293 -12.29 24.08 -1.14
N ASP A 294 -12.54 22.82 -1.48
CA ASP A 294 -13.08 22.48 -2.80
C ASP A 294 -14.31 21.58 -2.71
N VAL A 295 -15.12 21.59 -3.77
CA VAL A 295 -16.41 20.93 -3.81
C VAL A 295 -16.59 20.20 -5.14
N ALA A 296 -16.89 18.91 -5.07
CA ALA A 296 -17.30 18.12 -6.22
C ALA A 296 -18.72 17.60 -6.02
N ASN A 297 -19.47 17.51 -7.11
CA ASN A 297 -20.69 16.74 -7.15
C ASN A 297 -20.65 15.78 -8.34
N PHE A 298 -21.00 14.52 -8.11
CA PHE A 298 -20.79 13.44 -9.07
C PHE A 298 -21.78 12.30 -8.80
N ASP A 299 -21.95 11.45 -9.80
CA ASP A 299 -22.85 10.32 -9.69
C ASP A 299 -22.22 9.19 -8.88
N ALA A 300 -22.99 8.71 -7.91
CA ALA A 300 -22.77 7.49 -7.19
C ALA A 300 -23.81 6.48 -7.69
N ILE A 301 -23.38 5.57 -8.57
CA ILE A 301 -24.27 4.69 -9.35
C ILE A 301 -24.29 3.28 -8.75
N THR A 302 -25.46 2.75 -8.40
CA THR A 302 -25.70 1.31 -8.18
C THR A 302 -26.37 0.68 -9.40
N LEU A 303 -26.56 -0.65 -9.39
CA LEU A 303 -27.39 -1.33 -10.38
C LEU A 303 -28.86 -0.89 -10.37
N THR A 304 -29.37 -0.37 -9.25
CA THR A 304 -30.80 -0.12 -9.03
C THR A 304 -31.16 1.33 -8.71
N SER A 305 -30.17 2.18 -8.45
CA SER A 305 -30.33 3.58 -8.03
C SER A 305 -29.09 4.41 -8.36
N THR A 306 -29.29 5.67 -8.72
CA THR A 306 -28.21 6.66 -8.84
C THR A 306 -28.44 7.73 -7.79
N TYR A 307 -27.48 7.91 -6.89
CA TYR A 307 -27.43 9.04 -5.98
C TYR A 307 -26.52 10.11 -6.55
N ARG A 308 -26.88 11.38 -6.38
CA ARG A 308 -25.94 12.48 -6.65
C ARG A 308 -25.23 12.85 -5.37
N ALA A 309 -23.94 12.56 -5.30
CA ALA A 309 -23.11 12.90 -4.16
C ALA A 309 -22.67 14.37 -4.23
N PHE A 310 -22.58 14.99 -3.05
CA PHE A 310 -22.08 16.35 -2.86
C PHE A 310 -20.98 16.30 -1.80
N LEU A 311 -19.74 16.56 -2.19
CA LEU A 311 -18.59 16.39 -1.32
C LEU A 311 -17.84 17.70 -1.18
N VAL A 312 -17.65 18.15 0.07
CA VAL A 312 -16.82 19.30 0.43
C VAL A 312 -15.58 18.78 1.14
N VAL A 313 -14.38 19.21 0.73
CA VAL A 313 -13.12 18.69 1.28
C VAL A 313 -12.14 19.80 1.64
N GLY A 314 -11.53 19.65 2.82
CA GLY A 314 -10.43 20.48 3.30
C GLY A 314 -10.87 21.92 3.57
N GLY A 315 -9.96 22.86 3.29
CA GLY A 315 -10.15 24.29 3.53
C GLY A 315 -9.43 24.80 4.77
N THR A 316 -9.80 26.01 5.17
CA THR A 316 -9.29 26.67 6.38
C THR A 316 -10.48 27.07 7.24
N PHE A 317 -10.54 26.53 8.47
CA PHE A 317 -11.46 27.03 9.47
C PHE A 317 -10.96 28.39 9.95
N GLU A 318 -11.84 29.37 9.93
CA GLU A 318 -11.50 30.70 10.40
C GLU A 318 -12.69 31.36 11.10
N LEU A 319 -12.40 32.00 12.23
CA LEU A 319 -13.30 32.97 12.83
C LEU A 319 -13.05 34.34 12.21
N GLY A 320 -14.09 34.91 11.59
CA GLY A 320 -14.00 36.23 10.96
C GLY A 320 -13.62 37.35 11.95
N THR A 321 -12.95 38.39 11.45
CA THR A 321 -12.51 39.53 12.27
C THR A 321 -13.67 40.27 12.94
N GLY A 322 -14.90 40.16 12.41
CA GLY A 322 -16.09 40.74 13.04
C GLY A 322 -16.43 40.16 14.40
N HIS A 323 -16.15 38.86 14.62
CA HIS A 323 -16.43 38.20 15.90
C HIS A 323 -15.27 38.37 16.89
N VAL A 324 -14.04 38.48 16.40
CA VAL A 324 -12.86 38.79 17.25
C VAL A 324 -13.05 40.11 18.01
N ALA A 325 -13.69 41.10 17.37
CA ALA A 325 -13.99 42.39 18.00
C ALA A 325 -14.92 42.30 19.23
N VAL A 326 -15.59 41.16 19.43
CA VAL A 326 -16.58 40.92 20.50
C VAL A 326 -16.01 40.00 21.61
N GLY A 327 -14.69 39.78 21.62
CA GLY A 327 -13.99 39.02 22.67
C GLY A 327 -13.71 37.55 22.35
N CYS A 328 -14.02 37.09 21.13
CA CYS A 328 -13.71 35.74 20.68
C CYS A 328 -12.21 35.57 20.37
N THR A 329 -11.65 34.39 20.64
CA THR A 329 -10.28 34.07 20.24
C THR A 329 -10.23 33.82 18.74
N ARG A 330 -9.30 34.48 18.04
CA ARG A 330 -9.09 34.26 16.60
C ARG A 330 -8.57 32.84 16.36
N THR A 331 -9.28 32.08 15.53
CA THR A 331 -8.87 30.75 15.05
C THR A 331 -8.63 30.82 13.55
N VAL A 332 -7.49 30.29 13.08
CA VAL A 332 -7.15 30.09 11.66
C VAL A 332 -6.35 28.80 11.54
N GLU A 333 -6.99 27.75 11.05
CA GLU A 333 -6.38 26.41 11.00
C GLU A 333 -6.82 25.66 9.74
N GLY A 334 -5.93 24.80 9.22
CA GLY A 334 -6.29 23.94 8.10
C GLY A 334 -7.34 22.92 8.53
N SER A 335 -8.26 22.59 7.64
CA SER A 335 -9.28 21.58 7.87
C SER A 335 -8.83 20.24 7.28
N ALA A 336 -8.88 19.19 8.08
CA ALA A 336 -8.83 17.81 7.60
C ALA A 336 -10.24 17.27 7.29
N GLN A 337 -11.29 18.08 7.44
CA GLN A 337 -12.66 17.57 7.32
C GLN A 337 -13.06 17.33 5.86
N ALA A 338 -13.82 16.26 5.65
CA ALA A 338 -14.63 16.05 4.47
C ALA A 338 -16.10 15.94 4.90
N MET A 339 -16.99 16.56 4.15
CA MET A 339 -18.43 16.59 4.43
C MET A 339 -19.15 16.00 3.22
N LEU A 340 -19.89 14.93 3.44
CA LEU A 340 -20.64 14.21 2.41
C LEU A 340 -22.12 14.55 2.53
N GLY A 341 -22.75 14.86 1.40
CA GLY A 341 -24.19 15.12 1.30
C GLY A 341 -24.80 14.45 0.07
N LYS A 342 -26.13 14.37 0.10
CA LYS A 342 -26.98 13.87 -1.00
C LYS A 342 -27.72 15.02 -1.63
N LEU A 343 -27.72 15.08 -2.96
CA LEU A 343 -28.64 15.90 -3.74
C LEU A 343 -29.82 15.04 -4.20
N ASP A 344 -31.03 15.47 -3.88
CA ASP A 344 -32.26 14.80 -4.36
C ASP A 344 -32.58 15.16 -5.83
N THR A 345 -33.69 14.62 -6.33
CA THR A 345 -34.15 14.86 -7.71
C THR A 345 -34.59 16.30 -7.98
N ASN A 346 -34.78 17.12 -6.94
CA ASN A 346 -35.09 18.55 -7.01
C ASN A 346 -33.87 19.43 -6.66
N GLY A 347 -32.67 18.82 -6.54
CA GLY A 347 -31.44 19.49 -6.16
C GLY A 347 -31.42 19.96 -4.69
N MET A 348 -32.26 19.42 -3.82
CA MET A 348 -32.18 19.70 -2.39
C MET A 348 -31.02 18.93 -1.77
N LEU A 349 -30.26 19.59 -0.91
CA LEU A 349 -29.09 19.06 -0.23
C LEU A 349 -29.44 18.59 1.17
N THR A 350 -29.03 17.38 1.50
CA THR A 350 -29.05 16.83 2.86
C THR A 350 -27.66 16.35 3.21
N TRP A 351 -27.14 16.75 4.36
CA TRP A 351 -25.82 16.32 4.85
C TRP A 351 -25.92 14.98 5.58
N GLU A 352 -24.89 14.15 5.40
CA GLU A 352 -24.63 13.04 6.32
C GLU A 352 -24.11 13.60 7.65
N THR A 353 -24.47 12.95 8.76
CA THR A 353 -24.07 13.37 10.11
C THR A 353 -22.72 12.80 10.52
N GLN A 354 -22.24 11.78 9.80
CA GLN A 354 -20.96 11.15 10.08
C GLN A 354 -19.80 12.09 9.72
N ARG A 355 -18.80 12.12 10.59
CA ARG A 355 -17.56 12.86 10.37
C ARG A 355 -16.64 12.08 9.45
N TYR A 356 -16.13 12.74 8.41
CA TYR A 356 -15.11 12.17 7.53
C TYR A 356 -13.84 13.02 7.59
N ILE A 357 -12.69 12.36 7.63
CA ILE A 357 -11.40 13.05 7.83
C ILE A 357 -10.34 12.61 6.83
N LEU A 358 -9.59 13.57 6.32
CA LEU A 358 -8.33 13.41 5.60
C LEU A 358 -7.21 13.01 6.59
N PRO A 359 -6.13 12.38 6.10
CA PRO A 359 -4.97 12.02 6.92
C PRO A 359 -4.22 13.24 7.46
N GLU A 360 -4.34 14.38 6.78
CA GLU A 360 -3.79 15.65 7.22
C GLU A 360 -4.68 16.83 6.81
N PRO A 361 -4.60 17.97 7.51
CA PRO A 361 -5.36 19.16 7.13
C PRO A 361 -4.83 19.77 5.83
N LEU A 362 -5.72 20.17 4.93
CA LEU A 362 -5.37 20.74 3.63
C LEU A 362 -6.11 22.04 3.36
N SER A 363 -5.40 23.09 2.96
CA SER A 363 -6.00 24.31 2.42
C SER A 363 -5.76 24.46 0.92
N SER A 364 -6.76 24.98 0.21
CA SER A 364 -6.81 25.05 -1.26
C SER A 364 -6.52 23.70 -1.97
N PRO A 365 -7.04 22.55 -1.48
CA PRO A 365 -6.99 21.32 -2.26
C PRO A 365 -7.88 21.46 -3.50
N ARG A 366 -7.78 20.53 -4.45
CA ARG A 366 -8.79 20.34 -5.47
C ARG A 366 -9.40 18.95 -5.40
N VAL A 367 -10.68 18.81 -5.71
CA VAL A 367 -11.41 17.54 -5.61
C VAL A 367 -12.18 17.25 -6.89
N ILE A 368 -12.06 16.01 -7.37
CA ILE A 368 -12.90 15.45 -8.42
C ILE A 368 -13.52 14.15 -7.93
N GLY A 369 -14.70 13.82 -8.47
CA GLY A 369 -15.32 12.53 -8.25
C GLY A 369 -15.83 11.93 -9.54
N VAL A 370 -15.67 10.62 -9.68
CA VAL A 370 -16.03 9.84 -10.87
C VAL A 370 -16.55 8.49 -10.41
N ASN A 371 -17.78 8.14 -10.77
CA ASN A 371 -18.39 6.83 -10.52
C ASN A 371 -18.15 6.33 -9.07
N GLN A 372 -18.60 7.11 -8.08
CA GLN A 372 -18.39 6.89 -6.63
C GLN A 372 -16.97 7.13 -6.09
N LYS A 373 -15.93 7.21 -6.95
CA LYS A 373 -14.53 7.42 -6.53
C LYS A 373 -14.26 8.89 -6.31
N ILE A 374 -13.40 9.18 -5.35
CA ILE A 374 -13.05 10.54 -4.92
C ILE A 374 -11.54 10.70 -4.99
N TYR A 375 -11.09 11.81 -5.56
CA TYR A 375 -9.69 12.19 -5.64
C TYR A 375 -9.52 13.62 -5.15
N VAL A 376 -8.66 13.81 -4.17
CA VAL A 376 -8.26 15.12 -3.63
C VAL A 376 -6.80 15.32 -3.99
N VAL A 377 -6.49 16.36 -4.74
CA VAL A 377 -5.18 16.59 -5.34
C VAL A 377 -4.58 17.88 -4.79
N GLY A 378 -3.32 17.79 -4.35
CA GLY A 378 -2.53 18.93 -3.90
C GLY A 378 -3.15 19.69 -2.72
N GLY A 379 -2.94 21.00 -2.72
CA GLY A 379 -3.26 21.87 -1.59
C GLY A 379 -2.03 22.14 -0.71
N ARG A 380 -2.18 22.94 0.33
CA ARG A 380 -1.15 23.22 1.34
C ARG A 380 -1.43 22.43 2.60
N GLN A 381 -0.40 21.86 3.22
CA GLN A 381 -0.54 21.23 4.53
C GLN A 381 -0.87 22.30 5.59
N GLY A 382 -1.99 22.14 6.31
CA GLY A 382 -2.49 23.15 7.23
C GLY A 382 -3.02 24.42 6.53
N SER A 383 -3.05 25.54 7.26
CA SER A 383 -3.56 26.83 6.76
C SER A 383 -2.51 27.64 5.98
N ALA A 384 -1.21 27.38 6.18
CA ALA A 384 -0.11 28.15 5.59
C ALA A 384 1.14 27.31 5.27
N GLY A 385 1.07 25.98 5.33
CA GLY A 385 2.22 25.13 5.05
C GLY A 385 2.58 25.03 3.58
N ASP A 386 3.51 24.13 3.29
CA ASP A 386 3.99 23.89 1.95
C ASP A 386 2.95 23.16 1.10
N PRO A 387 2.91 23.43 -0.22
CA PRO A 387 2.13 22.64 -1.15
C PRO A 387 2.52 21.16 -1.09
N THR A 388 1.54 20.27 -1.18
CA THR A 388 1.75 18.81 -1.16
C THR A 388 1.72 18.22 -2.58
N HIS A 389 2.46 17.14 -2.79
CA HIS A 389 2.40 16.28 -3.98
C HIS A 389 1.52 15.04 -3.74
N ARG A 390 0.92 14.92 -2.56
CA ARG A 390 0.08 13.78 -2.21
C ARG A 390 -1.27 13.87 -2.91
N ILE A 391 -1.81 12.71 -3.24
CA ILE A 391 -3.20 12.54 -3.69
C ILE A 391 -3.94 11.71 -2.67
N TYR A 392 -5.10 12.18 -2.24
CA TYR A 392 -5.98 11.49 -1.31
C TYR A 392 -7.13 10.87 -2.05
N THR A 393 -7.42 9.63 -1.74
CA THR A 393 -8.37 8.83 -2.50
C THR A 393 -9.34 8.14 -1.58
N SER A 394 -10.62 8.17 -1.93
CA SER A 394 -11.70 7.49 -1.23
C SER A 394 -12.77 7.04 -2.22
N TYR A 395 -13.81 6.40 -1.72
CA TYR A 395 -14.99 6.06 -2.50
C TYR A 395 -16.23 6.12 -1.62
N ILE A 396 -17.40 6.26 -2.24
CA ILE A 396 -18.68 6.18 -1.54
C ILE A 396 -19.10 4.72 -1.47
N ASN A 397 -19.20 4.16 -0.26
CA ASN A 397 -19.94 2.93 -0.04
C ASN A 397 -21.42 3.24 -0.24
N ILE A 398 -21.98 2.71 -1.33
CA ILE A 398 -23.30 3.10 -1.79
C ILE A 398 -24.45 2.41 -1.04
N ASP A 399 -24.17 1.28 -0.37
CA ASP A 399 -25.17 0.53 0.39
C ASP A 399 -25.69 1.33 1.59
N ASN A 400 -24.81 2.13 2.19
CA ASN A 400 -25.11 2.98 3.32
C ASN A 400 -24.81 4.48 3.08
N PHE A 401 -24.32 4.82 1.89
CA PHE A 401 -23.87 6.17 1.53
C PHE A 401 -22.86 6.77 2.52
N THR A 402 -21.78 6.05 2.78
CA THR A 402 -20.71 6.50 3.68
C THR A 402 -19.34 6.42 3.02
N LEU A 403 -18.35 7.14 3.55
CA LEU A 403 -16.95 6.88 3.18
C LEU A 403 -16.36 5.78 4.07
N PRO A 404 -15.62 4.81 3.52
CA PRO A 404 -14.91 3.79 4.29
C PRO A 404 -13.86 4.43 5.20
N VAL A 405 -13.42 3.69 6.21
CA VAL A 405 -12.30 4.08 7.10
C VAL A 405 -11.05 3.28 6.71
N PHE A 406 -9.92 3.97 6.65
CA PHE A 406 -8.57 3.49 6.36
C PHE A 406 -7.64 3.91 7.50
N GLY A 407 -7.54 3.06 8.54
CA GLY A 407 -6.84 3.42 9.77
C GLY A 407 -7.54 4.57 10.49
N GLN A 408 -6.88 5.73 10.58
CA GLN A 408 -7.43 6.93 11.22
C GLN A 408 -8.07 7.92 10.24
N SER A 409 -8.16 7.61 8.94
CA SER A 409 -8.70 8.52 7.93
C SER A 409 -9.75 7.85 7.05
N ASN A 410 -10.63 8.61 6.42
CA ASN A 410 -11.52 8.13 5.36
C ASN A 410 -10.90 8.18 3.97
N PHE A 411 -9.64 8.59 3.87
CA PHE A 411 -8.91 8.69 2.61
C PHE A 411 -7.56 7.99 2.71
N ARG A 412 -7.15 7.38 1.61
CA ARG A 412 -5.80 6.82 1.43
C ARG A 412 -4.90 7.85 0.80
N VAL A 413 -3.67 7.95 1.31
CA VAL A 413 -2.62 8.79 0.72
C VAL A 413 -1.87 7.99 -0.33
N SER A 414 -1.73 8.55 -1.52
CA SER A 414 -0.68 8.16 -2.46
C SER A 414 0.42 9.21 -2.42
N GLU A 415 1.61 8.80 -1.98
CA GLU A 415 2.80 9.67 -1.91
C GLU A 415 3.55 9.74 -3.24
N ASN A 416 3.28 8.83 -4.18
CA ASN A 416 4.04 8.70 -5.42
C ASN A 416 3.26 9.11 -6.68
N ALA A 417 2.03 9.62 -6.54
CA ALA A 417 1.21 9.96 -7.70
C ALA A 417 1.69 11.23 -8.42
N LEU A 418 2.11 12.26 -7.69
CA LEU A 418 2.83 13.42 -8.23
C LEU A 418 4.27 13.40 -7.73
N LEU A 419 5.19 13.87 -8.56
CA LEU A 419 6.57 14.09 -8.12
C LEU A 419 6.59 15.21 -7.07
N THR A 420 7.55 15.18 -6.14
CA THR A 420 7.74 16.27 -5.16
C THR A 420 7.93 17.63 -5.85
N SER A 421 8.58 17.65 -7.01
CA SER A 421 8.73 18.85 -7.84
C SER A 421 7.42 19.38 -8.40
N GLN A 422 6.36 18.57 -8.46
CA GLN A 422 5.02 18.91 -8.94
C GLN A 422 4.04 19.28 -7.81
N ALA A 423 4.48 19.28 -6.55
CA ALA A 423 3.68 19.68 -5.38
C ALA A 423 3.09 21.08 -5.54
N ARG A 424 1.77 21.25 -5.41
CA ARG A 424 1.12 22.54 -5.72
C ARG A 424 -0.21 22.78 -5.01
N SER A 425 -0.57 24.05 -4.89
CA SER A 425 -1.84 24.55 -4.32
C SER A 425 -2.42 25.68 -5.18
N GLY A 426 -3.70 26.00 -5.05
CA GLY A 426 -4.33 27.07 -5.85
C GLY A 426 -4.27 26.82 -7.36
N HIS A 427 -4.12 25.55 -7.76
CA HIS A 427 -4.10 25.10 -9.15
C HIS A 427 -5.53 24.91 -9.67
N GLY A 428 -5.68 24.81 -10.99
CA GLY A 428 -6.88 24.30 -11.64
C GLY A 428 -6.93 22.79 -11.60
N LEU A 429 -8.13 22.21 -11.46
CA LEU A 429 -8.36 20.79 -11.66
C LEU A 429 -9.68 20.60 -12.41
N GLU A 430 -9.62 20.02 -13.60
CA GLU A 430 -10.78 19.81 -14.47
C GLU A 430 -10.86 18.37 -14.95
N LEU A 431 -12.08 17.93 -15.27
CA LEU A 431 -12.34 16.58 -15.77
C LEU A 431 -12.94 16.64 -17.17
N ILE A 432 -12.31 15.99 -18.14
CA ILE A 432 -12.83 15.84 -19.52
C ILE A 432 -12.96 14.35 -19.84
N TYR A 433 -14.00 13.98 -20.58
CA TYR A 433 -14.18 12.63 -21.09
C TYR A 433 -13.68 12.52 -22.52
N ILE A 434 -12.68 11.68 -22.76
CA ILE A 434 -12.14 11.36 -24.10
C ILE A 434 -12.51 9.92 -24.40
N ASN A 435 -13.31 9.68 -25.44
CA ASN A 435 -13.81 8.33 -25.77
C ASN A 435 -14.42 7.61 -24.56
N PHE A 436 -15.27 8.31 -23.80
CA PHE A 436 -15.87 7.87 -22.53
C PHE A 436 -14.89 7.65 -21.37
N ARG A 437 -13.59 7.87 -21.57
CA ARG A 437 -12.59 7.78 -20.51
C ARG A 437 -12.42 9.12 -19.79
N PRO A 438 -12.60 9.17 -18.47
CA PRO A 438 -12.33 10.38 -17.69
C PRO A 438 -10.83 10.68 -17.62
N VAL A 439 -10.47 11.93 -17.91
CA VAL A 439 -9.10 12.45 -17.85
C VAL A 439 -9.11 13.71 -16.97
N ALA A 440 -8.30 13.69 -15.92
CA ALA A 440 -8.11 14.84 -15.05
C ALA A 440 -6.97 15.71 -15.61
N TYR A 441 -7.19 17.02 -15.63
CA TYR A 441 -6.21 18.03 -16.01
C TYR A 441 -5.92 18.93 -14.83
N MET A 442 -4.66 19.05 -14.46
CA MET A 442 -4.19 19.94 -13.41
C MET A 442 -3.27 20.99 -14.03
N TYR A 443 -3.55 22.28 -13.80
CA TYR A 443 -2.77 23.33 -14.44
C TYR A 443 -2.56 24.56 -13.56
N GLY A 444 -1.37 25.15 -13.72
CA GLY A 444 -0.87 26.25 -12.90
C GLY A 444 -0.76 25.90 -11.41
N GLY A 445 -0.99 26.90 -10.57
CA GLY A 445 -0.87 26.84 -9.11
C GLY A 445 0.45 27.38 -8.57
N ILE A 446 0.61 27.24 -7.26
CA ILE A 446 1.77 27.70 -6.48
C ILE A 446 2.50 26.47 -5.93
N ARG A 447 3.80 26.35 -6.23
CA ARG A 447 4.71 25.35 -5.64
C ARG A 447 5.44 25.88 -4.40
N VAL A 448 6.23 25.01 -3.78
CA VAL A 448 7.14 25.36 -2.67
C VAL A 448 7.96 26.61 -3.02
N GLY A 449 8.15 27.50 -2.05
CA GLY A 449 8.81 28.80 -2.26
C GLY A 449 7.94 29.86 -2.96
N ASN A 450 6.62 29.66 -3.05
CA ASN A 450 5.66 30.55 -3.71
C ASN A 450 5.95 30.77 -5.21
N THR A 451 6.42 29.72 -5.88
CA THR A 451 6.70 29.76 -7.33
C THR A 451 5.44 29.47 -8.13
N TYR A 452 4.96 30.46 -8.88
CA TYR A 452 3.79 30.32 -9.77
C TYR A 452 4.13 29.46 -10.97
N GLN A 453 3.18 28.63 -11.41
CA GLN A 453 3.40 27.67 -12.47
C GLN A 453 2.55 27.95 -13.71
N GLN A 454 3.08 27.51 -14.85
CA GLN A 454 2.38 27.48 -16.14
C GLN A 454 2.29 26.07 -16.72
N ASP A 455 2.82 25.07 -16.03
CA ASP A 455 2.75 23.69 -16.50
C ASP A 455 1.32 23.15 -16.41
N VAL A 456 1.06 22.16 -17.24
CA VAL A 456 -0.18 21.42 -17.32
C VAL A 456 0.17 19.95 -17.18
N LEU A 457 -0.45 19.29 -16.23
CA LEU A 457 -0.37 17.85 -16.04
C LEU A 457 -1.72 17.24 -16.41
N PHE A 458 -1.71 16.03 -16.94
CA PHE A 458 -2.94 15.27 -17.12
C PHE A 458 -2.75 13.82 -16.71
N GLY A 459 -3.84 13.18 -16.29
CA GLY A 459 -3.84 11.78 -15.87
C GLY A 459 -5.19 11.16 -16.16
N PHE A 460 -5.17 9.95 -16.70
CA PHE A 460 -6.39 9.16 -16.83
C PHE A 460 -6.90 8.78 -15.44
N VAL A 461 -8.19 9.03 -15.20
CA VAL A 461 -8.83 8.60 -13.96
C VAL A 461 -9.16 7.13 -14.11
N GLY A 462 -8.38 6.30 -13.43
CA GLY A 462 -8.53 4.85 -13.48
C GLY A 462 -8.01 4.15 -14.74
N THR A 463 -8.21 2.84 -14.71
CA THR A 463 -7.78 1.89 -15.73
C THR A 463 -8.75 1.87 -16.91
N ASP A 464 -8.36 1.27 -18.04
CA ASP A 464 -9.25 1.13 -19.20
C ASP A 464 -10.54 0.36 -18.88
N ALA A 465 -10.52 -0.46 -17.83
CA ALA A 465 -11.69 -1.20 -17.38
C ALA A 465 -12.55 -0.43 -16.36
N ASP A 466 -12.13 0.75 -15.91
CA ASP A 466 -12.96 1.68 -15.12
C ASP A 466 -13.86 2.58 -16.00
N ILE A 467 -13.75 2.45 -17.34
CA ILE A 467 -14.49 3.23 -18.34
C ILE A 467 -15.96 2.81 -18.43
N ASP A 468 -16.28 1.58 -18.03
CA ASP A 468 -17.64 1.07 -18.10
C ASP A 468 -18.51 1.65 -16.98
N LEU A 469 -19.35 2.63 -17.34
CA LEU A 469 -20.32 3.32 -16.47
C LEU A 469 -21.33 2.36 -15.81
N THR A 470 -21.41 1.10 -16.24
CA THR A 470 -22.28 0.08 -15.64
C THR A 470 -21.61 -0.68 -14.50
N VAL A 471 -20.28 -0.64 -14.41
CA VAL A 471 -19.49 -1.35 -13.40
C VAL A 471 -19.16 -0.38 -12.26
N GLY A 472 -20.17 -0.07 -11.45
CA GLY A 472 -20.02 0.87 -10.33
C GLY A 472 -18.89 0.45 -9.39
N GLY A 473 -17.77 1.17 -9.36
CA GLY A 473 -16.82 1.12 -8.25
C GLY A 473 -16.34 -0.25 -7.77
N TYR A 474 -16.20 -1.27 -8.65
CA TYR A 474 -15.58 -2.58 -8.33
C TYR A 474 -14.25 -2.76 -9.11
N PRO A 475 -13.24 -3.45 -8.54
CA PRO A 475 -11.99 -3.69 -9.26
C PRO A 475 -12.27 -4.48 -10.53
N SER A 476 -11.73 -3.98 -11.64
CA SER A 476 -11.80 -4.66 -12.92
C SER A 476 -10.92 -5.92 -12.93
N PRO A 477 -11.22 -6.92 -13.77
CA PRO A 477 -10.28 -7.98 -14.07
C PRO A 477 -8.92 -7.40 -14.46
N GLY A 478 -7.83 -7.87 -13.87
CA GLY A 478 -6.53 -7.23 -14.05
C GLY A 478 -5.40 -7.79 -13.19
N VAL A 479 -4.21 -7.23 -13.38
CA VAL A 479 -2.97 -7.60 -12.68
C VAL A 479 -2.69 -6.57 -11.58
N TYR A 480 -2.62 -7.03 -10.33
CA TYR A 480 -2.40 -6.19 -9.15
C TYR A 480 -1.08 -6.54 -8.49
N ARG A 481 -0.10 -5.63 -8.46
CA ARG A 481 1.30 -5.92 -8.07
C ARG A 481 1.70 -5.26 -6.76
N SER A 482 2.39 -6.02 -5.90
CA SER A 482 3.04 -5.50 -4.68
C SER A 482 4.24 -4.62 -4.98
N SER A 483 4.65 -3.83 -4.02
CA SER A 483 5.94 -3.18 -3.92
C SER A 483 6.99 -4.26 -3.69
N PRO A 484 8.22 -4.05 -4.15
CA PRO A 484 9.35 -4.87 -3.76
C PRO A 484 9.52 -4.89 -2.23
N LEU A 485 9.49 -6.07 -1.64
CA LEU A 485 9.82 -6.31 -0.24
C LEU A 485 11.24 -6.87 -0.16
N GLN A 486 12.06 -6.31 0.71
CA GLN A 486 13.34 -6.92 1.06
C GLN A 486 13.13 -7.93 2.19
N LEU A 487 13.40 -9.20 1.92
CA LEU A 487 13.51 -10.25 2.91
C LEU A 487 14.83 -10.08 3.67
N ARG A 488 14.85 -10.56 4.92
CA ARG A 488 16.01 -10.40 5.81
C ARG A 488 17.28 -11.09 5.27
N ALA A 489 17.11 -12.18 4.53
CA ALA A 489 18.17 -12.95 3.88
C ALA A 489 17.68 -13.56 2.56
N PRO A 490 18.57 -14.05 1.68
CA PRO A 490 18.19 -14.81 0.50
C PRO A 490 17.35 -16.05 0.85
N ALA A 491 16.10 -16.07 0.41
CA ALA A 491 15.12 -17.08 0.78
C ALA A 491 14.49 -17.77 -0.43
N ILE A 492 13.91 -18.94 -0.20
CA ILE A 492 13.09 -19.72 -1.12
C ILE A 492 11.64 -19.65 -0.62
N ILE A 493 10.66 -19.31 -1.47
CA ILE A 493 9.25 -19.37 -1.07
C ILE A 493 8.80 -20.83 -1.03
N GLU A 494 8.35 -21.32 0.13
CA GLU A 494 7.79 -22.66 0.30
C GLU A 494 6.29 -22.66 0.04
N GLN A 495 5.57 -21.69 0.58
CA GLN A 495 4.12 -21.56 0.40
C GLN A 495 3.70 -20.10 0.28
N MET A 496 2.60 -19.91 -0.41
CA MET A 496 1.87 -18.65 -0.46
C MET A 496 0.44 -18.96 -0.06
N LEU A 497 -0.06 -18.31 0.98
CA LEU A 497 -1.41 -18.49 1.50
C LEU A 497 -2.19 -17.21 1.25
N TRP A 498 -3.46 -17.31 0.89
CA TRP A 498 -4.31 -16.13 0.77
C TRP A 498 -5.74 -16.39 1.18
N ASP A 499 -6.38 -15.39 1.78
CA ASP A 499 -7.78 -15.47 2.14
C ASP A 499 -8.59 -14.70 1.11
N ALA A 500 -9.62 -15.31 0.53
CA ALA A 500 -10.50 -14.67 -0.44
C ALA A 500 -11.93 -14.51 0.09
N THR A 501 -12.66 -13.51 -0.39
CA THR A 501 -14.12 -13.47 -0.30
C THR A 501 -14.71 -13.27 -1.66
N LEU A 502 -15.58 -14.20 -2.03
CA LEU A 502 -16.36 -14.24 -3.24
C LEU A 502 -17.79 -13.83 -2.85
N PRO A 503 -18.21 -12.58 -3.10
CA PRO A 503 -19.50 -12.10 -2.64
C PRO A 503 -20.69 -12.88 -3.23
N ASN A 504 -20.55 -13.47 -4.43
CA ASN A 504 -21.59 -14.20 -5.14
C ASN A 504 -21.08 -15.51 -5.79
N PRO A 505 -20.89 -16.62 -5.04
CA PRO A 505 -20.80 -17.94 -5.66
C PRO A 505 -22.17 -18.31 -6.28
N PRO A 506 -22.25 -18.70 -7.58
CA PRO A 506 -21.24 -19.46 -8.34
C PRO A 506 -20.66 -18.70 -9.55
N ILE A 507 -20.46 -17.38 -9.46
CA ILE A 507 -19.79 -16.65 -10.54
C ILE A 507 -18.35 -17.17 -10.64
N ASN A 508 -17.91 -17.54 -11.86
CA ASN A 508 -16.56 -18.01 -12.18
C ASN A 508 -15.54 -16.88 -11.98
N THR A 509 -15.28 -16.56 -10.73
CA THR A 509 -14.39 -15.52 -10.27
C THR A 509 -13.16 -16.18 -9.65
N ASP A 510 -11.97 -15.76 -10.05
CA ASP A 510 -10.72 -16.37 -9.62
C ASP A 510 -9.64 -15.33 -9.31
N ILE A 511 -8.73 -15.69 -8.40
CA ILE A 511 -7.54 -14.93 -8.04
C ILE A 511 -6.32 -15.83 -8.28
N GLN A 512 -5.64 -15.62 -9.40
CA GLN A 512 -4.37 -16.28 -9.65
C GLN A 512 -3.23 -15.51 -8.99
N MET A 513 -2.60 -16.12 -7.98
CA MET A 513 -1.44 -15.56 -7.32
C MET A 513 -0.14 -15.89 -8.07
N GLN A 514 0.76 -14.91 -8.15
CA GLN A 514 2.10 -15.05 -8.71
C GLN A 514 3.13 -14.33 -7.85
N TYR A 515 4.39 -14.74 -7.89
CA TYR A 515 5.49 -14.06 -7.20
C TYR A 515 6.79 -14.07 -8.01
N LYS A 516 7.76 -13.26 -7.62
CA LYS A 516 9.14 -13.33 -8.10
C LYS A 516 10.12 -13.00 -6.99
N LEU A 517 11.33 -13.53 -7.14
CA LEU A 517 12.44 -13.36 -6.23
C LEU A 517 13.69 -12.93 -7.03
N ALA A 518 14.55 -12.12 -6.41
CA ALA A 518 15.85 -11.77 -6.96
C ALA A 518 16.87 -11.46 -5.86
N ALA A 519 18.16 -11.58 -6.17
CA ALA A 519 19.23 -11.24 -5.22
C ALA A 519 19.31 -9.73 -4.92
N THR A 520 18.94 -8.87 -5.89
CA THR A 520 19.00 -7.41 -5.76
C THR A 520 17.70 -6.76 -6.22
N ARG A 521 17.42 -5.55 -5.73
CA ARG A 521 16.23 -4.77 -6.13
C ARG A 521 16.17 -4.52 -7.64
N GLY A 522 17.30 -4.20 -8.27
CA GLY A 522 17.35 -3.98 -9.72
C GLY A 522 17.07 -5.24 -10.53
N ALA A 523 17.63 -6.39 -10.10
CA ALA A 523 17.36 -7.67 -10.77
C ALA A 523 15.90 -8.11 -10.66
N LEU A 524 15.20 -7.68 -9.60
CA LEU A 524 13.78 -7.97 -9.40
C LEU A 524 12.91 -7.41 -10.52
N GLU A 525 13.24 -6.26 -11.09
CA GLU A 525 12.44 -5.63 -12.15
C GLU A 525 12.34 -6.51 -13.40
N THR A 526 13.42 -7.24 -13.71
CA THR A 526 13.52 -8.15 -14.86
C THR A 526 13.24 -9.62 -14.55
N ALA A 527 13.08 -9.97 -13.27
CA ALA A 527 12.84 -11.36 -12.85
C ALA A 527 11.48 -11.87 -13.33
N GLN A 528 11.43 -13.16 -13.67
CA GLN A 528 10.23 -13.82 -14.21
C GLN A 528 9.22 -14.13 -13.11
N TRP A 529 7.95 -13.83 -13.37
CA TRP A 529 6.84 -14.19 -12.49
C TRP A 529 6.64 -15.71 -12.45
N GLN A 530 6.57 -16.24 -11.24
CA GLN A 530 6.25 -17.63 -10.91
C GLN A 530 4.79 -17.69 -10.50
N THR A 531 3.99 -18.47 -11.22
CA THR A 531 2.60 -18.74 -10.84
C THR A 531 2.57 -19.78 -9.73
N VAL A 532 1.84 -19.50 -8.64
CA VAL A 532 1.71 -20.46 -7.53
C VAL A 532 0.40 -21.24 -7.59
N ASP A 533 -0.64 -20.68 -8.19
CA ASP A 533 -1.91 -21.40 -8.42
C ASP A 533 -1.97 -22.06 -9.81
N ALA A 534 -2.92 -22.97 -10.03
CA ALA A 534 -3.18 -23.59 -11.32
C ALA A 534 -3.64 -22.54 -12.37
N SER A 535 -3.53 -22.90 -13.64
CA SER A 535 -3.98 -22.04 -14.75
C SER A 535 -5.50 -21.89 -14.76
N PRO A 536 -6.05 -20.73 -15.19
CA PRO A 536 -7.50 -20.53 -15.27
C PRO A 536 -8.16 -21.63 -16.13
N GLY A 537 -9.15 -22.33 -15.58
CA GLY A 537 -9.95 -23.35 -16.30
C GLY A 537 -9.86 -24.79 -15.79
N ASN A 538 -9.05 -25.06 -14.75
CA ASN A 538 -9.17 -26.29 -13.93
C ASN A 538 -9.80 -25.94 -12.57
N ASP A 539 -10.39 -26.92 -11.88
CA ASP A 539 -11.24 -26.79 -10.68
C ASP A 539 -10.65 -26.08 -9.44
N ASN A 540 -9.49 -25.43 -9.55
CA ASN A 540 -8.94 -24.55 -8.52
C ASN A 540 -9.40 -23.12 -8.78
N TYR A 541 -10.64 -22.82 -8.43
CA TYR A 541 -11.04 -21.44 -8.15
C TYR A 541 -10.45 -21.05 -6.79
N SER A 542 -9.99 -19.82 -6.63
CA SER A 542 -9.86 -19.23 -5.29
C SER A 542 -11.17 -19.48 -4.52
N VAL A 543 -11.10 -20.21 -3.40
CA VAL A 543 -12.29 -20.54 -2.61
C VAL A 543 -12.61 -19.40 -1.65
N GLN A 544 -13.89 -19.27 -1.29
CA GLN A 544 -14.31 -18.42 -0.17
C GLN A 544 -13.56 -18.86 1.10
N GLY A 545 -12.78 -17.95 1.69
CA GLY A 545 -11.93 -18.22 2.85
C GLY A 545 -10.47 -18.52 2.46
N PRO A 546 -9.76 -19.37 3.23
CA PRO A 546 -8.33 -19.61 3.08
C PRO A 546 -7.99 -20.47 1.86
N ASN A 547 -6.94 -20.06 1.16
CA ASN A 547 -6.31 -20.70 0.02
C ASN A 547 -4.81 -20.89 0.32
N VAL A 548 -4.22 -21.93 -0.25
CA VAL A 548 -2.78 -22.23 -0.10
C VAL A 548 -2.23 -22.79 -1.40
N ALA A 549 -1.06 -22.29 -1.79
CA ALA A 549 -0.29 -22.80 -2.90
C ALA A 549 1.18 -22.97 -2.50
N ASN A 550 1.86 -23.91 -3.16
CA ASN A 550 3.29 -24.13 -2.94
C ASN A 550 4.10 -23.21 -3.84
N GLY A 551 5.18 -22.65 -3.29
CA GLY A 551 6.17 -21.92 -4.06
C GLY A 551 7.02 -22.86 -4.93
N THR A 552 7.72 -22.29 -5.90
CA THR A 552 8.69 -22.99 -6.74
C THR A 552 10.06 -23.01 -6.04
N PRO A 553 10.59 -24.19 -5.66
CA PRO A 553 11.84 -24.31 -4.90
C PRO A 553 13.09 -23.81 -5.63
N ALA A 554 13.02 -23.62 -6.95
CA ALA A 554 14.15 -23.29 -7.81
C ALA A 554 14.54 -21.80 -7.80
N VAL A 555 13.77 -20.93 -7.13
CA VAL A 555 14.01 -19.49 -7.13
C VAL A 555 14.39 -19.02 -5.72
N GLN A 556 15.64 -18.62 -5.53
CA GLN A 556 16.16 -18.02 -4.30
C GLN A 556 16.43 -16.53 -4.51
N GLY A 557 16.09 -15.69 -3.53
CA GLY A 557 16.38 -14.26 -3.60
C GLY A 557 16.10 -13.53 -2.29
N GLN A 558 16.68 -12.34 -2.14
CA GLN A 558 16.45 -11.48 -0.98
C GLN A 558 15.32 -10.48 -1.25
N TRP A 559 15.08 -10.11 -2.50
CA TRP A 559 14.01 -9.21 -2.88
C TRP A 559 12.83 -10.02 -3.41
N PHE A 560 11.65 -9.76 -2.87
CA PHE A 560 10.40 -10.46 -3.15
C PHE A 560 9.36 -9.48 -3.69
N GLN A 561 8.56 -9.91 -4.66
CA GLN A 561 7.39 -9.17 -5.11
C GLN A 561 6.32 -10.18 -5.51
N TYR A 562 5.06 -9.86 -5.27
CA TYR A 562 3.94 -10.70 -5.67
C TYR A 562 2.90 -9.93 -6.48
N GLN A 563 2.05 -10.66 -7.20
CA GLN A 563 0.91 -10.08 -7.89
C GLN A 563 -0.30 -11.02 -7.85
N ALA A 564 -1.49 -10.43 -7.87
CA ALA A 564 -2.76 -11.13 -8.00
C ALA A 564 -3.35 -10.83 -9.38
N LEU A 565 -3.66 -11.85 -10.16
CA LEU A 565 -4.41 -11.77 -11.40
C LEU A 565 -5.87 -12.08 -11.10
N MET A 566 -6.74 -11.09 -11.21
CA MET A 566 -8.16 -11.28 -10.99
C MET A 566 -8.86 -11.49 -12.31
N THR A 567 -9.66 -12.54 -12.37
CA THR A 567 -10.54 -12.81 -13.50
C THR A 567 -11.97 -12.97 -13.00
N THR A 568 -12.91 -12.32 -13.67
CA THR A 568 -14.35 -12.60 -13.53
C THR A 568 -14.96 -12.75 -14.93
N GLN A 569 -15.83 -13.73 -15.10
CA GLN A 569 -16.59 -13.91 -16.35
C GLN A 569 -17.74 -12.91 -16.49
N SER A 570 -18.13 -12.23 -15.41
CA SER A 570 -19.21 -11.24 -15.36
C SER A 570 -18.71 -9.94 -14.73
N PRO A 571 -17.79 -9.19 -15.39
CA PRO A 571 -17.24 -7.95 -14.85
C PRO A 571 -18.28 -6.88 -14.57
N THR A 572 -19.52 -7.03 -15.06
CA THR A 572 -20.63 -6.11 -14.89
C THR A 572 -21.57 -6.42 -13.72
N GLU A 573 -21.40 -7.55 -13.02
CA GLU A 573 -22.25 -7.92 -11.88
C GLU A 573 -21.69 -7.42 -10.54
N VAL A 574 -22.54 -6.76 -9.73
CA VAL A 574 -22.20 -6.34 -8.36
C VAL A 574 -21.84 -7.57 -7.53
N GLY A 575 -20.65 -7.56 -6.93
CA GLY A 575 -20.14 -8.69 -6.14
C GLY A 575 -19.50 -9.81 -6.96
N ALA A 576 -19.29 -9.62 -8.26
CA ALA A 576 -18.53 -10.56 -9.10
C ALA A 576 -17.01 -10.44 -8.93
N THR A 577 -16.51 -9.39 -8.29
CA THR A 577 -15.08 -9.21 -8.02
C THR A 577 -14.68 -9.86 -6.71
N PRO A 578 -13.61 -10.68 -6.68
CA PRO A 578 -13.17 -11.35 -5.48
C PRO A 578 -12.41 -10.37 -4.58
N ILE A 579 -12.49 -10.56 -3.27
CA ILE A 579 -11.83 -9.75 -2.26
C ILE A 579 -10.66 -10.54 -1.69
N LEU A 580 -9.42 -10.11 -1.92
CA LEU A 580 -8.23 -10.72 -1.33
C LEU A 580 -7.98 -10.15 0.07
N ARG A 581 -8.43 -10.87 1.11
CA ARG A 581 -8.34 -10.50 2.52
C ARG A 581 -6.92 -10.53 3.07
N ASN A 582 -6.12 -11.51 2.69
CA ASN A 582 -4.78 -11.69 3.24
C ASN A 582 -3.88 -12.36 2.21
N VAL A 583 -2.59 -12.04 2.22
CA VAL A 583 -1.55 -12.82 1.54
C VAL A 583 -0.43 -13.04 2.52
N ARG A 584 -0.10 -14.30 2.75
CA ARG A 584 1.00 -14.74 3.61
C ARG A 584 1.98 -15.52 2.76
N ILE A 585 3.25 -15.46 3.11
CA ILE A 585 4.26 -16.34 2.56
C ILE A 585 4.89 -17.14 3.68
N LYS A 586 5.21 -18.39 3.39
CA LYS A 586 6.15 -19.20 4.16
C LYS A 586 7.41 -19.30 3.32
N TYR A 587 8.55 -18.93 3.88
CA TYR A 587 9.81 -18.98 3.15
C TYR A 587 10.92 -19.65 3.95
N LYS A 588 11.79 -20.35 3.24
CA LYS A 588 12.94 -21.03 3.78
C LYS A 588 14.18 -20.19 3.57
N VAL A 589 15.01 -20.01 4.60
CA VAL A 589 16.34 -19.40 4.47
C VAL A 589 17.36 -20.50 4.68
N ASP A 590 18.29 -20.61 3.73
CA ASP A 590 19.42 -21.52 3.90
C ASP A 590 20.49 -20.79 4.75
N GLY A 591 20.77 -21.28 5.97
CA GLY A 591 21.72 -20.65 6.89
C GLY A 591 21.92 -21.40 8.23
N HIS A 592 22.92 -20.95 9.00
CA HIS A 592 23.27 -21.42 10.35
C HIS A 592 22.37 -20.74 11.41
N PRO A 593 21.89 -21.44 12.44
CA PRO A 593 21.22 -20.78 13.56
C PRO A 593 22.27 -20.01 14.37
N SER A 594 21.92 -18.84 14.94
CA SER A 594 22.82 -18.04 15.79
C SER A 594 23.08 -18.70 17.17
N LEU A 595 23.52 -19.96 17.16
CA LEU A 595 23.74 -20.81 18.34
C LEU A 595 25.21 -21.17 18.47
N TYR A 596 25.79 -20.93 19.65
CA TYR A 596 27.12 -21.42 20.00
C TYR A 596 27.11 -22.29 21.24
N VAL A 597 28.12 -23.14 21.37
CA VAL A 597 28.33 -23.95 22.58
C VAL A 597 29.04 -23.06 23.61
N ASP A 598 28.34 -22.73 24.70
CA ASP A 598 28.86 -21.89 25.78
C ASP A 598 29.79 -22.69 26.69
N SER A 599 29.37 -23.90 27.06
CA SER A 599 30.19 -24.83 27.83
C SER A 599 29.81 -26.27 27.57
N ALA A 600 30.75 -27.19 27.74
CA ALA A 600 30.46 -28.62 27.72
C ALA A 600 31.40 -29.40 28.63
N THR A 601 30.85 -30.43 29.29
CA THR A 601 31.59 -31.32 30.17
C THR A 601 31.08 -32.75 30.03
N MET A 602 31.98 -33.71 30.26
CA MET A 602 31.65 -35.13 30.28
C MET A 602 32.43 -35.80 31.41
N SER A 603 31.77 -36.69 32.14
CA SER A 603 32.42 -37.44 33.20
C SER A 603 33.40 -38.47 32.63
N THR A 604 34.25 -39.03 33.51
CA THR A 604 35.22 -40.05 33.10
C THR A 604 34.48 -41.25 32.51
N VAL A 605 34.86 -41.66 31.29
CA VAL A 605 34.32 -42.84 30.63
C VAL A 605 34.86 -44.07 31.34
N SER A 606 33.97 -44.80 32.00
CA SER A 606 34.31 -45.95 32.85
C SER A 606 33.67 -47.25 32.33
N THR A 607 34.07 -48.39 32.91
CA THR A 607 33.45 -49.69 32.61
C THR A 607 32.00 -49.80 33.09
N THR A 608 31.46 -48.79 33.79
CA THR A 608 30.05 -48.68 34.16
C THR A 608 29.27 -47.67 33.31
N GLY A 609 29.92 -47.02 32.34
CA GLY A 609 29.34 -46.03 31.45
C GLY A 609 29.82 -44.61 31.74
N ILE A 610 29.14 -43.64 31.12
CA ILE A 610 29.28 -42.21 31.41
C ILE A 610 28.19 -41.87 32.42
N THR A 611 28.58 -41.23 33.52
CA THR A 611 27.67 -40.86 34.61
C THR A 611 27.14 -39.43 34.51
N ALA A 612 27.71 -38.61 33.63
CA ALA A 612 27.21 -37.27 33.32
C ALA A 612 27.78 -36.79 31.98
N PHE A 613 26.93 -36.20 31.15
CA PHE A 613 27.33 -35.34 30.04
C PHE A 613 26.41 -34.13 30.06
N THR A 614 27.00 -32.95 29.99
CA THR A 614 26.27 -31.69 30.03
C THR A 614 26.88 -30.74 29.00
N ALA A 615 26.06 -30.23 28.08
CA ALA A 615 26.45 -29.17 27.16
C ALA A 615 25.45 -28.03 27.21
N THR A 616 25.92 -26.81 27.42
CA THR A 616 25.11 -25.60 27.41
C THR A 616 25.35 -24.85 26.11
N PHE A 617 24.25 -24.51 25.45
CA PHE A 617 24.19 -23.81 24.18
C PHE A 617 23.50 -22.47 24.39
N LYS A 618 24.04 -21.42 23.77
CA LYS A 618 23.50 -20.07 23.83
C LYS A 618 23.06 -19.62 22.47
N ASN A 619 21.90 -19.00 22.43
CA ASN A 619 21.44 -18.24 21.28
C ASN A 619 22.00 -16.81 21.36
N GLY A 620 22.98 -16.47 20.56
CA GLY A 620 23.64 -15.16 20.61
C GLY A 620 24.98 -15.12 19.91
N ILE A 621 25.64 -13.96 19.94
CA ILE A 621 27.03 -13.83 19.46
C ILE A 621 27.96 -14.39 20.53
N LYS A 622 28.88 -15.29 20.15
CA LYS A 622 29.93 -15.76 21.06
C LYS A 622 30.83 -14.58 21.47
N PRO A 623 31.06 -14.35 22.78
CA PRO A 623 31.94 -13.27 23.22
C PRO A 623 33.34 -13.39 22.60
N GLY A 624 33.72 -12.41 21.78
CA GLY A 624 35.02 -12.36 21.10
C GLY A 624 35.06 -12.95 19.69
N SER A 625 33.92 -13.37 19.12
CA SER A 625 33.86 -13.63 17.68
C SER A 625 33.97 -12.33 16.88
N ASN A 626 34.50 -12.43 15.66
CA ASN A 626 34.45 -11.35 14.67
C ASN A 626 33.15 -11.39 13.86
N ASP A 627 32.17 -12.17 14.30
CA ASP A 627 30.94 -12.36 13.57
C ASP A 627 30.08 -11.10 13.65
N THR A 628 29.73 -10.59 12.48
CA THR A 628 28.91 -9.37 12.33
C THR A 628 27.51 -9.71 11.83
N GLU A 629 27.19 -10.98 11.62
CA GLU A 629 25.82 -11.36 11.29
C GLU A 629 24.89 -11.00 12.45
N ASN A 630 23.78 -10.35 12.11
CA ASN A 630 22.71 -10.05 13.04
C ASN A 630 22.25 -11.38 13.65
N VAL A 631 22.49 -11.58 14.95
CA VAL A 631 21.82 -12.62 15.73
C VAL A 631 20.35 -12.51 15.41
N LEU A 632 19.82 -13.49 14.67
CA LEU A 632 18.39 -13.60 14.58
C LEU A 632 17.95 -13.88 16.01
N ASP A 633 16.99 -13.11 16.53
CA ASP A 633 16.14 -13.68 17.58
C ASP A 633 15.73 -15.03 17.03
N ALA A 634 16.00 -16.11 17.76
CA ALA A 634 15.28 -17.33 17.49
C ALA A 634 13.88 -17.13 18.07
N ASP A 635 13.20 -16.09 17.56
CA ASP A 635 11.76 -15.89 17.60
C ASP A 635 11.18 -16.90 16.61
N ILE A 636 11.44 -18.14 16.99
CA ILE A 636 10.83 -19.36 16.55
C ILE A 636 9.41 -19.27 17.09
N GLU A 637 8.54 -18.46 16.48
CA GLU A 637 7.13 -18.37 16.91
C GLU A 637 6.34 -19.64 16.53
N SER A 638 7.00 -20.79 16.33
CA SER A 638 6.26 -22.06 16.32
C SER A 638 7.10 -23.28 16.71
N GLN A 639 8.24 -23.60 16.08
CA GLN A 639 9.06 -24.80 16.38
C GLN A 639 10.50 -24.67 15.81
N GLY A 640 11.52 -25.09 16.57
CA GLY A 640 12.92 -25.05 16.13
C GLY A 640 13.62 -26.38 16.38
N THR A 641 14.27 -26.90 15.34
CA THR A 641 15.14 -28.08 15.42
C THR A 641 16.57 -27.66 15.08
N PHE A 642 17.51 -28.03 15.93
CA PHE A 642 18.95 -27.95 15.63
C PHE A 642 19.63 -29.28 15.95
N PHE A 643 20.79 -29.49 15.34
CA PHE A 643 21.58 -30.69 15.54
C PHE A 643 22.87 -30.35 16.27
N VAL A 644 23.31 -31.28 17.13
CA VAL A 644 24.61 -31.20 17.79
C VAL A 644 25.41 -32.40 17.38
N ASP A 645 26.46 -32.15 16.60
CA ASP A 645 27.44 -33.15 16.17
C ASP A 645 28.59 -33.21 17.16
N MET A 646 29.00 -34.42 17.52
CA MET A 646 30.15 -34.68 18.39
C MET A 646 31.21 -35.48 17.65
N TYR A 647 32.43 -34.93 17.61
CA TYR A 647 33.62 -35.55 17.04
C TYR A 647 34.59 -35.97 18.14
N LEU A 648 35.13 -37.18 18.02
CA LEU A 648 35.95 -37.81 19.05
C LEU A 648 37.35 -38.13 18.53
N LEU A 649 38.35 -37.52 19.14
CA LEU A 649 39.76 -37.61 18.78
C LEU A 649 40.52 -38.43 19.86
N PRO A 650 41.19 -39.53 19.47
CA PRO A 650 41.83 -40.45 20.41
C PRO A 650 43.02 -39.83 21.14
N PRO A 651 43.46 -40.40 22.28
CA PRO A 651 44.64 -39.95 22.99
C PRO A 651 45.86 -39.91 22.08
N GLY A 652 46.57 -38.79 22.08
CA GLY A 652 47.76 -38.55 21.26
C GLY A 652 47.49 -38.13 19.81
N SER A 653 46.23 -37.89 19.42
CA SER A 653 45.89 -37.31 18.11
C SER A 653 46.30 -35.83 18.01
N ALA A 654 46.56 -35.37 16.78
CA ALA A 654 46.86 -33.98 16.50
C ALA A 654 45.63 -33.09 16.78
N ASP A 655 45.87 -31.87 17.23
CA ASP A 655 44.84 -30.89 17.59
C ASP A 655 44.24 -30.20 16.37
N VAL A 656 43.62 -30.99 15.50
CA VAL A 656 43.02 -30.50 14.27
C VAL A 656 41.61 -31.08 14.20
N PRO A 657 40.57 -30.24 14.05
CA PRO A 657 39.23 -30.72 13.72
C PRO A 657 39.34 -31.68 12.53
N PRO A 658 38.75 -32.90 12.59
CA PRO A 658 38.89 -33.86 11.51
C PRO A 658 38.37 -33.23 10.21
N ALA A 659 39.16 -33.27 9.14
CA ALA A 659 38.68 -32.92 7.82
C ALA A 659 37.85 -34.09 7.25
N ARG A 660 36.79 -33.77 6.51
CA ARG A 660 35.97 -34.77 5.80
C ARG A 660 36.87 -35.55 4.83
N ASP A 661 36.67 -36.87 4.77
CA ASP A 661 37.24 -37.68 3.69
C ASP A 661 36.62 -37.23 2.36
N PRO A 662 37.42 -36.74 1.38
CA PRO A 662 36.93 -36.20 0.12
C PRO A 662 36.08 -37.19 -0.69
N ASP A 663 36.32 -38.49 -0.53
CA ASP A 663 35.73 -39.52 -1.38
C ASP A 663 34.43 -40.10 -0.81
N SER A 664 34.33 -40.20 0.51
CA SER A 664 33.15 -40.76 1.19
C SER A 664 32.19 -39.69 1.70
N GLY A 665 32.64 -38.45 1.78
CA GLY A 665 31.86 -37.40 2.40
C GLY A 665 31.56 -37.67 3.88
N ALA A 666 32.33 -38.52 4.54
CA ALA A 666 32.20 -38.81 5.96
C ALA A 666 33.42 -38.28 6.72
N TYR A 667 33.23 -37.83 7.95
CA TYR A 667 34.37 -37.58 8.83
C TYR A 667 34.93 -38.93 9.32
N PRO A 668 36.27 -39.10 9.32
CA PRO A 668 36.91 -40.41 9.45
C PRO A 668 36.79 -41.06 10.85
N LEU A 669 36.33 -40.34 11.89
CA LEU A 669 36.26 -40.86 13.26
C LEU A 669 35.02 -40.36 14.02
N GLY A 670 34.18 -41.32 14.43
CA GLY A 670 33.23 -41.21 15.54
C GLY A 670 32.27 -40.02 15.54
N MET A 671 31.44 -39.87 14.50
CA MET A 671 30.34 -38.90 14.50
C MET A 671 29.13 -39.46 15.25
N VAL A 672 28.73 -38.75 16.30
CA VAL A 672 27.43 -38.95 16.93
C VAL A 672 26.68 -37.64 16.95
N PHE A 673 25.39 -37.70 16.67
CA PHE A 673 24.53 -36.53 16.64
C PHE A 673 23.35 -36.71 17.58
N THR A 674 22.80 -35.60 18.04
CA THR A 674 21.48 -35.56 18.66
C THR A 674 20.65 -34.48 17.99
N GLU A 675 19.37 -34.79 17.75
CA GLU A 675 18.37 -33.84 17.29
C GLU A 675 17.71 -33.22 18.51
N ILE A 676 17.66 -31.89 18.58
CA ILE A 676 17.02 -31.17 19.68
C ILE A 676 15.84 -30.42 19.10
N ASN A 677 14.63 -30.86 19.46
CA ASN A 677 13.38 -30.18 19.13
C ASN A 677 12.94 -29.34 20.34
N ARG A 678 12.99 -28.02 20.23
CA ARG A 678 12.59 -27.12 21.31
C ARG A 678 11.51 -26.15 20.87
N LEU A 679 10.47 -26.07 21.70
CA LEU A 679 9.47 -25.02 21.69
C LEU A 679 10.13 -23.79 22.35
N ASN A 680 10.81 -22.97 21.54
CA ASN A 680 11.35 -21.64 21.85
C ASN A 680 12.74 -21.62 22.54
N LEU A 681 13.68 -20.88 21.95
CA LEU A 681 14.97 -20.52 22.55
C LEU A 681 15.21 -19.01 22.34
N PRO A 682 14.87 -18.13 23.30
CA PRO A 682 14.92 -16.67 23.10
C PRO A 682 16.35 -16.18 22.79
N GLN A 683 16.49 -14.96 22.26
CA GLN A 683 17.78 -14.28 22.16
C GLN A 683 18.43 -14.20 23.54
N ASP A 684 19.73 -14.48 23.59
CA ASP A 684 20.54 -14.66 24.81
C ASP A 684 20.05 -15.79 25.73
N GLY A 685 19.14 -16.64 25.25
CA GLY A 685 18.64 -17.80 25.95
C GLY A 685 19.67 -18.93 26.01
N GLU A 686 19.63 -19.69 27.10
CA GLU A 686 20.46 -20.87 27.32
C GLU A 686 19.65 -22.16 27.20
N PHE A 687 20.25 -23.18 26.59
CA PHE A 687 19.78 -24.56 26.60
C PHE A 687 20.86 -25.46 27.17
N THR A 688 20.54 -26.27 28.16
CA THR A 688 21.46 -27.29 28.68
C THR A 688 20.94 -28.66 28.30
N LEU A 689 21.76 -29.40 27.56
CA LEU A 689 21.57 -30.80 27.23
C LEU A 689 22.18 -31.66 28.32
N ASP A 690 21.35 -32.38 29.08
CA ASP A 690 21.79 -33.42 30.03
C ASP A 690 21.48 -34.81 29.45
N ALA A 691 22.53 -35.63 29.27
CA ALA A 691 22.42 -36.94 28.62
C ALA A 691 21.60 -37.99 29.42
N ILE A 692 21.18 -37.70 30.65
CA ILE A 692 20.55 -38.68 31.54
C ILE A 692 19.08 -38.35 31.85
N SER A 693 18.66 -37.08 31.81
CA SER A 693 17.28 -36.67 32.16
C SER A 693 16.35 -36.41 30.98
N ASP A 694 16.88 -36.08 29.79
CA ASP A 694 16.09 -35.37 28.78
C ASP A 694 15.58 -36.23 27.60
N ASN A 695 15.50 -37.56 27.75
CA ASN A 695 15.16 -38.47 26.63
C ASN A 695 16.02 -38.26 25.37
N THR A 696 17.19 -37.62 25.46
CA THR A 696 18.00 -37.28 24.29
C THR A 696 18.76 -38.49 23.78
N ILE A 697 18.40 -38.88 22.56
CA ILE A 697 18.90 -40.08 21.91
C ILE A 697 20.09 -39.69 21.03
N TRP A 698 21.30 -39.94 21.52
CA TRP A 698 22.50 -39.86 20.68
C TRP A 698 22.52 -41.00 19.66
N ARG A 699 22.70 -40.66 18.38
CA ARG A 699 22.70 -41.59 17.26
C ARG A 699 24.03 -41.54 16.52
N ARG A 700 24.46 -42.67 15.96
CA ARG A 700 25.65 -42.71 15.08
C ARG A 700 25.30 -42.26 13.67
N THR A 701 26.11 -41.42 13.05
CA THR A 701 25.88 -40.97 11.66
C THR A 701 25.98 -42.15 10.68
N CYS A 702 24.96 -42.33 9.84
CA CYS A 702 24.90 -43.41 8.84
C CYS A 702 24.66 -42.82 7.44
N PRO A 703 25.40 -43.21 6.39
CA PRO A 703 25.34 -42.56 5.05
C PRO A 703 24.00 -42.62 4.30
N ALA A 704 22.96 -43.28 4.82
CA ALA A 704 21.66 -43.43 4.16
C ALA A 704 20.54 -42.82 5.02
N ALA A 705 20.06 -41.64 4.61
CA ALA A 705 18.98 -40.92 5.27
C ALA A 705 17.63 -41.63 5.10
N THR A 706 16.95 -41.97 6.20
CA THR A 706 15.54 -41.64 6.52
C THR A 706 14.96 -42.46 7.68
N VAL A 707 15.56 -43.55 8.17
CA VAL A 707 15.04 -44.30 9.34
C VAL A 707 16.17 -44.96 10.16
N ASP A 708 16.14 -44.74 11.48
CA ASP A 708 16.88 -45.44 12.56
C ASP A 708 18.38 -45.68 12.41
N CYS A 709 19.16 -44.61 12.59
CA CYS A 709 20.55 -44.75 13.00
C CYS A 709 20.63 -45.47 14.36
N PRO A 710 21.53 -46.46 14.53
CA PRO A 710 21.66 -47.20 15.78
C PRO A 710 22.10 -46.27 16.92
N LEU A 711 21.61 -46.58 18.12
CA LEU A 711 22.02 -45.92 19.36
C LEU A 711 23.53 -45.97 19.54
N VAL A 712 24.07 -44.88 20.10
CA VAL A 712 25.51 -44.79 20.36
C VAL A 712 25.94 -45.77 21.43
N VAL A 713 26.87 -46.64 21.06
CA VAL A 713 27.65 -47.43 22.01
C VAL A 713 28.94 -46.65 22.26
N TRP A 714 28.95 -45.83 23.33
CA TRP A 714 30.06 -44.93 23.68
C TRP A 714 31.44 -45.61 23.69
N GLN A 715 31.48 -46.90 23.97
CA GLN A 715 32.69 -47.69 24.08
C GLN A 715 33.35 -48.01 22.75
N ALA A 716 32.55 -48.13 21.67
CA ALA A 716 33.09 -48.25 20.32
C ALA A 716 33.83 -46.98 19.92
N LEU A 717 33.49 -45.85 20.55
CA LEU A 717 34.08 -44.55 20.30
C LEU A 717 35.31 -44.31 21.21
N PHE A 718 35.21 -44.57 22.52
CA PHE A 718 36.29 -44.38 23.50
C PHE A 718 37.14 -45.64 23.75
N ASN A 719 37.66 -46.24 22.68
CA ASN A 719 38.27 -47.57 22.69
C ASN A 719 39.73 -47.65 23.23
N LYS A 720 40.27 -46.56 23.76
CA LYS A 720 41.63 -46.44 24.31
C LYS A 720 41.59 -45.68 25.63
N THR A 721 42.38 -46.14 26.59
CA THR A 721 42.64 -45.39 27.82
C THR A 721 43.44 -44.12 27.54
N GLY A 722 43.07 -43.03 28.20
CA GLY A 722 43.76 -41.75 28.09
C GLY A 722 42.79 -40.58 27.92
N THR A 723 43.35 -39.40 27.67
CA THR A 723 42.59 -38.17 27.43
C THR A 723 42.23 -38.05 25.96
N TRP A 724 40.94 -38.11 25.67
CA TRP A 724 40.34 -37.87 24.37
C TRP A 724 40.00 -36.39 24.22
N LYS A 725 40.08 -35.88 22.99
CA LYS A 725 39.57 -34.56 22.63
C LYS A 725 38.19 -34.73 22.01
N VAL A 726 37.24 -33.92 22.45
CA VAL A 726 35.86 -33.92 21.97
C VAL A 726 35.59 -32.56 21.36
N TYR A 727 35.06 -32.52 20.14
CA TYR A 727 34.57 -31.31 19.49
C TYR A 727 33.06 -31.42 19.37
N LEU A 728 32.35 -30.42 19.85
CA LEU A 728 30.91 -30.25 19.61
C LEU A 728 30.73 -29.19 18.54
N VAL A 729 29.82 -29.45 17.61
CA VAL A 729 29.43 -28.55 16.52
C VAL A 729 27.91 -28.44 16.52
N ILE A 730 27.39 -27.23 16.40
CA ILE A 730 25.94 -26.98 16.30
C ILE A 730 25.62 -26.53 14.88
N ASP A 731 24.59 -27.12 14.29
CA ASP A 731 24.11 -26.71 12.98
C ASP A 731 22.58 -26.89 12.80
N SER A 732 22.09 -26.54 11.62
CA SER A 732 20.69 -26.70 11.22
C SER A 732 20.35 -28.09 10.64
N GLY A 733 21.30 -29.00 10.51
CA GLY A 733 21.10 -30.31 9.89
C GLY A 733 22.28 -31.29 10.04
N ASN A 734 22.01 -32.57 10.37
CA ASN A 734 22.98 -33.68 10.51
C ASN A 734 23.96 -33.94 9.32
N TYR A 735 23.82 -33.24 8.19
CA TYR A 735 24.73 -33.36 7.04
C TYR A 735 25.20 -31.99 6.53
N VAL A 736 25.15 -30.95 7.35
CA VAL A 736 25.64 -29.62 6.96
C VAL A 736 27.15 -29.69 6.75
N THR A 737 27.59 -29.25 5.57
CA THR A 737 28.98 -29.45 5.13
C THR A 737 29.80 -28.20 5.44
N GLU A 738 30.35 -28.08 6.65
CA GLU A 738 31.16 -26.90 7.04
C GLU A 738 32.43 -26.69 6.18
N ALA A 739 32.85 -27.71 5.44
CA ALA A 739 34.01 -27.62 4.56
C ALA A 739 33.73 -26.84 3.25
N GLU A 740 32.47 -26.75 2.80
CA GLU A 740 32.06 -26.08 1.56
C GLU A 740 31.80 -24.58 1.77
N THR A 741 31.71 -24.14 3.02
CA THR A 741 31.67 -22.72 3.39
C THR A 741 33.05 -22.10 3.13
N PRO A 742 33.16 -21.01 2.33
CA PRO A 742 34.42 -20.33 2.07
C PRO A 742 35.20 -20.03 3.35
N ALA A 743 36.53 -20.13 3.33
CA ALA A 743 37.36 -20.07 4.55
C ALA A 743 37.20 -18.81 5.42
N GLY A 744 36.62 -17.73 4.88
CA GLY A 744 36.28 -16.49 5.61
C GLY A 744 34.86 -16.43 6.18
N GLN A 745 34.06 -17.48 5.97
CA GLN A 745 32.68 -17.65 6.44
C GLN A 745 32.52 -18.94 7.28
N ARG A 746 33.63 -19.58 7.65
CA ARG A 746 33.59 -20.70 8.59
C ARG A 746 33.35 -20.16 9.98
N GLU A 747 32.17 -20.40 10.52
CA GLU A 747 31.83 -20.05 11.90
C GLU A 747 32.54 -21.02 12.86
N LEU A 748 33.79 -20.69 13.22
CA LEU A 748 34.55 -21.41 14.26
C LEU A 748 33.90 -21.28 15.66
N ASP A 749 32.90 -20.42 15.79
CA ASP A 749 32.23 -20.10 17.04
C ASP A 749 31.26 -21.19 17.52
N ASN A 750 30.74 -22.00 16.58
CA ASN A 750 29.83 -23.11 16.84
C ASN A 750 30.59 -24.39 17.27
N VAL A 751 31.93 -24.32 17.29
CA VAL A 751 32.82 -25.41 17.69
C VAL A 751 33.30 -25.21 19.13
N TYR A 752 33.15 -26.24 19.96
CA TYR A 752 33.70 -26.26 21.32
C TYR A 752 34.46 -27.54 21.59
N SER A 753 35.72 -27.38 22.01
CA SER A 753 36.61 -28.50 22.30
C SER A 753 36.83 -28.68 23.80
N PHE A 754 36.74 -29.92 24.28
CA PHE A 754 37.10 -30.25 25.66
C PHE A 754 37.71 -31.66 25.76
N ASN A 755 38.34 -31.93 26.90
CA ASN A 755 39.05 -33.17 27.16
C ASN A 755 38.21 -34.14 27.99
N VAL A 756 38.25 -35.43 27.65
CA VAL A 756 37.58 -36.48 28.41
C VAL A 756 38.53 -37.64 28.69
N ASN A 757 38.59 -38.08 29.95
CA ASN A 757 39.39 -39.24 30.33
C ASN A 757 38.60 -40.54 30.14
N SER A 758 39.19 -41.53 29.47
CA SER A 758 38.69 -42.90 29.39
C SER A 758 39.57 -43.85 30.18
N THR A 759 38.98 -44.72 30.99
CA THR A 759 39.66 -45.82 31.71
C THR A 759 39.32 -47.21 31.14
N VAL A 760 38.56 -47.27 30.05
CA VAL A 760 38.07 -48.52 29.46
C VAL A 760 39.00 -49.01 28.34
N VAL A 761 39.23 -50.33 28.30
CA VAL A 761 39.85 -51.04 27.17
C VAL A 761 38.94 -52.20 26.77
N GLY A 762 38.20 -52.07 25.67
CA GLY A 762 37.61 -53.22 24.94
C GLY A 762 36.64 -54.16 25.69
N SER A 763 35.67 -53.65 26.45
CA SER A 763 34.53 -54.45 26.98
C SER A 763 33.18 -53.80 26.67
N THR A 764 32.09 -54.56 26.58
CA THR A 764 30.72 -54.09 26.24
C THR A 764 29.93 -53.64 27.48
N ILE A 765 29.24 -52.50 27.40
CA ILE A 765 28.32 -51.88 28.38
C ILE A 765 27.13 -51.39 27.58
N HIS A 766 25.94 -51.73 28.05
CA HIS A 766 24.71 -51.13 27.59
C HIS A 766 24.29 -50.07 28.62
N MET A 767 23.82 -48.90 28.16
CA MET A 767 23.20 -47.94 29.08
C MET A 767 21.95 -48.57 29.72
N PRO A 768 21.56 -48.18 30.95
CA PRO A 768 20.23 -48.50 31.45
C PRO A 768 19.19 -47.93 30.46
N VAL A 769 18.39 -48.82 29.89
CA VAL A 769 17.23 -48.45 29.10
C VAL A 769 16.22 -47.82 30.06
N VAL A 770 16.11 -46.49 30.06
CA VAL A 770 14.93 -45.82 30.60
C VAL A 770 13.84 -46.00 29.54
N GLY A 771 12.90 -46.91 29.80
CA GLY A 771 11.80 -47.19 28.89
C GLY A 771 10.91 -45.95 28.70
N ILE A 772 10.74 -45.50 27.46
CA ILE A 772 9.74 -44.49 27.11
C ILE A 772 8.38 -45.19 27.00
N ASN A 773 7.46 -44.81 27.88
CA ASN A 773 6.06 -45.21 27.86
C ASN A 773 5.32 -44.26 26.89
N PHE A 774 4.93 -44.74 25.71
CA PHE A 774 4.03 -44.00 24.82
C PHE A 774 2.57 -44.20 25.26
N LEU A 775 2.09 -43.39 26.20
CA LEU A 775 0.66 -43.21 26.47
C LEU A 775 0.45 -41.73 26.84
N ALA A 776 -0.46 -40.94 26.24
CA ALA A 776 -1.77 -41.30 25.75
C ALA A 776 -2.21 -40.45 24.54
N THR A 777 -2.64 -41.13 23.47
CA THR A 777 -3.75 -40.67 22.63
C THR A 777 -5.01 -40.62 23.50
N PRO A 778 -5.77 -39.52 23.53
CA PRO A 778 -7.11 -39.57 24.11
C PRO A 778 -8.00 -40.42 23.18
N PRO A 779 -8.81 -41.37 23.71
CA PRO A 779 -9.89 -41.95 22.94
C PRO A 779 -10.97 -40.88 22.75
N GLN A 780 -11.31 -40.59 21.49
CA GLN A 780 -12.55 -39.88 21.16
C GLN A 780 -13.77 -40.68 21.63
N PRO A 781 -14.85 -39.98 21.99
CA PRO A 781 -16.04 -39.99 21.15
C PRO A 781 -16.17 -38.76 20.26
#